data_AF-A0A534XZI8-F1
#
_entry.id   AF-A0A534XZI8-F1
#
_cell.length_a   1.000
_cell.length_b   1.000
_cell.length_c   1.000
_cell.angle_alpha   90.00
_cell.angle_beta   90.00
_cell.angle_gamma   90.00
#
_symmetry.space_group_name_H-M   'P 1'
#
loop_
_entity.id
_entity.type
_entity.pdbx_description
1 polymer ?
#
loop_
_entity_poly.entity_id
_entity_poly.type
_entity_poly.pdbx_seq_one_letter_code
_entity_poly.pdbx_strand_id
1 'polypeptide(L)'
;VFVQWDVTRPVGAALDEARTRLGKFTAIVHAAGITEDGPVAEASDESVERILATKVSGFWAAVLATMQDPIRSAVALASWAGRFGNAGQASYAAANAALSQAVAALARKRPGVRALSLEYPPWDGTAMVAKIPPLARATLAEQGVPFIDDAAGLAAFFGGLRGGWSGPVLLAHVRPGRRIAHRLRVQVSRAEHPYLEDHQLAGQPVLPLSAALDLAAQAVEEASGTSGAPLLLRDFRLRHPVRIADAAQLTVSVGGSGELAVSLSSAVEGAPAAFARAPAYTAFATLAADVGSALSSALPAPAATAAPELPMTLEEFYGGFTFHGPRMRAIESIEQISPQGIVGQVRTSKPSDWIRNPRRSSWTVDPLAVDGAFQLAAYWAWSNLNRAGFPVGIEEFVQVAPLGEGPVRASLTLEQSTGDEVRGTIVLQSRDGRVVAVARGVQGEFKHRDPRFLIGRTAPLKAVAPSPEPRPPAVDEAAYRIDQFPEVQELEQRLGLATAFGLKNPYFNVHERVTNDTSVIGGRTVINWSSYNYLGFSGDANVTRAAQEAVARYGTSVSASRVASGEKPLHRELEQELAAFLGTEDSVVTVSGHGVFVTTIATLMKDGDLVLHDALAHDCILTGAKLSGAKRRPFPHNDWRALEKQLQQLRPHYRRVLIAIEGVYSMDGDFPELPKFIELKKKYGCLLLVDEAHSIGVMGRTGAGIGEHFGVNRADVDLWMGTLSKSFASCGGYVCGTKQLVQFLKYTAGGFVYSVGISPANTAAALEALRQLKAHPEKVARLHERASLFLRLAKEKGIDTGFSQESAVIPAILGNSLHALTVSDALKHRGINVQPILYPAVEETAARLRFFCTATHTEQQIRETVQVLAEEIARARAESGEAATADSATGSS
;
A
#
# COMPACT_ATOMS: atom_id res chain seq x y z
N VAL A 1 13.56 -5.27 -31.81
CA VAL A 1 12.60 -4.28 -32.37
C VAL A 1 11.22 -4.69 -31.89
N PHE A 2 10.53 -3.83 -31.15
CA PHE A 2 9.17 -4.09 -30.71
C PHE A 2 8.27 -3.10 -31.41
N VAL A 3 7.19 -3.60 -32.01
CA VAL A 3 6.20 -2.80 -32.68
C VAL A 3 4.91 -2.88 -31.89
N GLN A 4 4.37 -1.72 -31.54
CA GLN A 4 3.13 -1.61 -30.78
C GLN A 4 1.95 -1.44 -31.75
N TRP A 5 0.94 -2.29 -31.59
CA TRP A 5 -0.31 -2.21 -32.34
C TRP A 5 -1.47 -2.57 -31.42
N ASP A 6 -2.53 -1.76 -31.46
CA ASP A 6 -3.80 -2.10 -30.85
C ASP A 6 -4.49 -3.17 -31.72
N VAL A 7 -4.46 -4.41 -31.25
CA VAL A 7 -5.02 -5.58 -31.94
C VAL A 7 -6.52 -5.46 -32.22
N THR A 8 -7.24 -4.55 -31.57
CA THR A 8 -8.66 -4.29 -31.83
C THR A 8 -8.91 -3.39 -33.03
N ARG A 9 -7.86 -2.80 -33.61
CA ARG A 9 -7.92 -1.91 -34.78
C ARG A 9 -7.37 -2.61 -36.03
N PRO A 10 -7.76 -2.20 -37.25
CA PRO A 10 -7.14 -2.70 -38.47
C PRO A 10 -5.61 -2.56 -38.44
N VAL A 11 -4.94 -3.46 -39.14
CA VAL A 11 -3.48 -3.50 -39.25
C VAL A 11 -2.99 -2.19 -39.85
N GLY A 12 -2.25 -1.41 -39.06
CA GLY A 12 -1.57 -0.20 -39.56
C GLY A 12 -0.20 -0.50 -40.17
N ALA A 13 0.52 0.55 -40.60
CA ALA A 13 1.88 0.48 -41.18
C ALA A 13 2.94 -0.18 -40.28
N ALA A 14 2.61 -0.38 -39.00
CA ALA A 14 3.46 -0.93 -37.96
C ALA A 14 3.99 -2.34 -38.31
N LEU A 15 3.14 -3.23 -38.82
CA LEU A 15 3.56 -4.60 -39.17
C LEU A 15 4.39 -4.65 -40.46
N ASP A 16 4.17 -3.73 -41.40
CA ASP A 16 4.96 -3.65 -42.64
C ASP A 16 6.37 -3.12 -42.37
N GLU A 17 6.49 -2.14 -41.46
CA GLU A 17 7.80 -1.69 -40.97
C GLU A 17 8.53 -2.84 -40.26
N ALA A 18 7.84 -3.59 -39.40
CA ALA A 18 8.40 -4.75 -38.72
C ALA A 18 8.90 -5.82 -39.70
N ARG A 19 8.14 -6.13 -40.75
CA ARG A 19 8.56 -7.06 -41.81
C ARG A 19 9.82 -6.59 -42.54
N THR A 20 9.89 -5.29 -42.83
CA THR A 20 11.04 -4.70 -43.52
C THR A 20 12.31 -4.84 -42.68
N ARG A 21 12.19 -4.73 -41.34
CA ARG A 21 13.32 -4.74 -40.41
C ARG A 21 13.71 -6.13 -39.90
N LEU A 22 12.74 -7.02 -39.72
CA LEU A 22 12.91 -8.31 -39.04
C LEU A 22 12.66 -9.52 -39.95
N GLY A 23 12.20 -9.29 -41.17
CA GLY A 23 11.75 -10.34 -42.08
C GLY A 23 10.32 -10.83 -41.76
N LYS A 24 9.90 -11.88 -42.46
CA LYS A 24 8.55 -12.43 -42.31
C LYS A 24 8.38 -13.15 -40.97
N PHE A 25 7.18 -13.02 -40.38
CA PHE A 25 6.88 -13.67 -39.11
C PHE A 25 6.71 -15.18 -39.26
N THR A 26 7.19 -15.94 -38.27
CA THR A 26 7.09 -17.41 -38.25
C THR A 26 6.24 -17.93 -37.08
N ALA A 27 5.87 -17.07 -36.14
CA ALA A 27 5.02 -17.42 -35.02
C ALA A 27 4.12 -16.25 -34.60
N ILE A 28 2.96 -16.56 -34.02
CA ILE A 28 2.05 -15.61 -33.36
C ILE A 28 2.01 -15.97 -31.88
N VAL A 29 2.21 -14.99 -31.00
CA VAL A 29 1.93 -15.14 -29.55
C VAL A 29 0.89 -14.10 -29.16
N HIS A 30 -0.32 -14.54 -28.82
CA HIS A 30 -1.44 -13.67 -28.46
C HIS A 30 -1.63 -13.67 -26.93
N ALA A 31 -1.15 -12.60 -26.29
CA ALA A 31 -1.19 -12.40 -24.84
C ALA A 31 -2.19 -11.31 -24.39
N ALA A 32 -2.94 -10.71 -25.32
CA ALA A 32 -3.80 -9.58 -25.03
C ALA A 32 -4.98 -9.99 -24.13
N GLY A 33 -5.39 -9.09 -23.23
CA GLY A 33 -6.52 -9.32 -22.34
C GLY A 33 -6.80 -8.13 -21.42
N ILE A 34 -8.07 -7.91 -21.15
CA ILE A 34 -8.57 -6.97 -20.14
C ILE A 34 -9.66 -7.66 -19.32
N THR A 35 -9.90 -7.19 -18.10
CA THR A 35 -10.99 -7.64 -17.23
C THR A 35 -11.78 -6.43 -16.75
N GLU A 36 -13.11 -6.55 -16.75
CA GLU A 36 -14.03 -5.61 -16.11
C GLU A 36 -15.01 -6.45 -15.29
N ASP A 37 -14.67 -6.70 -14.04
CA ASP A 37 -15.37 -7.67 -13.19
C ASP A 37 -16.61 -7.03 -12.55
N GLY A 38 -17.74 -7.73 -12.56
CA GLY A 38 -18.98 -7.25 -11.98
C GLY A 38 -20.17 -8.20 -12.22
N PRO A 39 -21.32 -7.94 -11.57
CA PRO A 39 -22.55 -8.67 -11.86
C PRO A 39 -22.92 -8.55 -13.34
N VAL A 40 -23.40 -9.64 -13.94
CA VAL A 40 -23.82 -9.65 -15.36
C VAL A 40 -24.92 -8.60 -15.63
N ALA A 41 -25.77 -8.33 -14.63
CA ALA A 41 -26.83 -7.33 -14.74
C ALA A 41 -26.31 -5.88 -14.81
N GLU A 42 -25.07 -5.63 -14.41
CA GLU A 42 -24.43 -4.31 -14.42
C GLU A 42 -23.46 -4.15 -15.60
N ALA A 43 -23.24 -5.21 -16.39
CA ALA A 43 -22.35 -5.16 -17.54
C ALA A 43 -23.00 -4.40 -18.69
N SER A 44 -22.33 -3.38 -19.22
CA SER A 44 -22.75 -2.69 -20.43
C SER A 44 -22.32 -3.45 -21.68
N ASP A 45 -23.07 -3.32 -22.78
CA ASP A 45 -22.73 -3.96 -24.05
C ASP A 45 -21.32 -3.56 -24.53
N GLU A 46 -20.93 -2.30 -24.32
CA GLU A 46 -19.59 -1.81 -24.69
C GLU A 46 -18.48 -2.48 -23.87
N SER A 47 -18.72 -2.78 -22.59
CA SER A 47 -17.77 -3.51 -21.74
C SER A 47 -17.57 -4.93 -22.25
N VAL A 48 -18.67 -5.62 -22.55
CA VAL A 48 -18.66 -6.98 -23.10
C VAL A 48 -17.90 -7.00 -24.43
N GLU A 49 -18.24 -6.09 -25.34
CA GLU A 49 -17.60 -5.97 -26.65
C GLU A 49 -16.10 -5.69 -26.55
N ARG A 50 -15.65 -4.79 -25.66
CA ARG A 50 -14.21 -4.52 -25.47
C ARG A 50 -13.44 -5.76 -25.02
N ILE A 51 -13.97 -6.52 -24.06
CA ILE A 51 -13.31 -7.72 -23.52
C ILE A 51 -13.19 -8.79 -24.62
N LEU A 52 -14.28 -9.04 -25.35
CA LEU A 52 -14.32 -9.98 -26.48
C LEU A 52 -13.41 -9.52 -27.63
N ALA A 53 -13.44 -8.24 -27.99
CA ALA A 53 -12.63 -7.69 -29.06
C ALA A 53 -11.14 -7.84 -28.78
N THR A 54 -10.71 -7.60 -27.53
CA THR A 54 -9.31 -7.70 -27.14
C THR A 54 -8.76 -9.12 -27.29
N LYS A 55 -9.53 -10.13 -26.87
CA LYS A 55 -9.13 -11.55 -26.90
C LYS A 55 -9.36 -12.19 -28.26
N VAL A 56 -10.58 -12.12 -28.79
CA VAL A 56 -11.01 -12.93 -29.94
C VAL A 56 -10.75 -12.18 -31.24
N SER A 57 -11.30 -10.97 -31.36
CA SER A 57 -11.12 -10.16 -32.57
C SER A 57 -9.65 -9.80 -32.75
N GLY A 58 -8.94 -9.50 -31.67
CA GLY A 58 -7.51 -9.21 -31.68
C GLY A 58 -6.65 -10.39 -32.12
N PHE A 59 -7.00 -11.61 -31.73
CA PHE A 59 -6.33 -12.81 -32.23
C PHE A 59 -6.54 -12.97 -33.74
N TRP A 60 -7.78 -12.88 -34.22
CA TRP A 60 -8.06 -13.00 -35.65
C TRP A 60 -7.46 -11.85 -36.47
N ALA A 61 -7.43 -10.64 -35.93
CA ALA A 61 -6.74 -9.52 -36.56
C ALA A 61 -5.26 -9.85 -36.75
N ALA A 62 -4.57 -10.39 -35.74
CA ALA A 62 -3.17 -10.80 -35.86
C ALA A 62 -2.97 -11.95 -36.88
N VAL A 63 -3.88 -12.92 -36.92
CA VAL A 63 -3.84 -14.01 -37.91
C VAL A 63 -4.05 -13.47 -39.33
N LEU A 64 -5.04 -12.61 -39.53
CA LEU A 64 -5.33 -11.97 -40.82
C LEU A 64 -4.17 -11.11 -41.28
N ALA A 65 -3.61 -10.33 -40.36
CA ALA A 65 -2.45 -9.49 -40.60
C ALA A 65 -1.25 -10.26 -41.12
N THR A 66 -1.03 -11.46 -40.58
CA THR A 66 0.13 -12.31 -40.88
C THR A 66 -0.18 -13.44 -41.85
N MET A 67 -1.30 -13.36 -42.59
CA MET A 67 -1.71 -14.43 -43.49
C MET A 67 -0.70 -14.75 -44.59
N GLN A 68 0.07 -13.76 -45.04
CA GLN A 68 1.10 -13.91 -46.07
C GLN A 68 2.48 -14.30 -45.50
N ASP A 69 2.61 -14.33 -44.17
CA ASP A 69 3.84 -14.73 -43.50
C ASP A 69 3.88 -16.26 -43.31
N PRO A 70 5.07 -16.90 -43.27
CA PRO A 70 5.24 -18.34 -43.10
C PRO A 70 5.06 -18.75 -41.64
N ILE A 71 3.89 -18.45 -41.06
CA ILE A 71 3.53 -18.80 -39.69
C ILE A 71 3.53 -20.33 -39.55
N ARG A 72 4.29 -20.82 -38.57
CA ARG A 72 4.40 -22.24 -38.20
C ARG A 72 3.74 -22.53 -36.86
N SER A 73 3.63 -21.51 -36.00
CA SER A 73 3.05 -21.63 -34.66
C SER A 73 2.16 -20.45 -34.30
N ALA A 74 1.05 -20.69 -33.64
CA ALA A 74 0.18 -19.67 -33.07
C ALA A 74 -0.17 -20.06 -31.63
N VAL A 75 0.33 -19.33 -30.65
CA VAL A 75 0.11 -19.59 -29.23
C VAL A 75 -0.75 -18.49 -28.65
N ALA A 76 -1.88 -18.83 -28.05
CA ALA A 76 -2.71 -17.91 -27.30
C ALA A 76 -2.62 -18.18 -25.80
N LEU A 77 -2.51 -17.12 -25.02
CA LEU A 77 -2.60 -17.14 -23.56
C LEU A 77 -4.07 -16.93 -23.17
N ALA A 78 -4.78 -18.04 -23.03
CA ALA A 78 -6.14 -18.08 -22.53
C ALA A 78 -6.14 -18.24 -21.00
N SER A 79 -7.32 -18.18 -20.42
CA SER A 79 -7.52 -18.33 -18.98
C SER A 79 -8.35 -19.56 -18.67
N TRP A 80 -7.98 -20.23 -17.58
CA TRP A 80 -8.81 -21.14 -16.80
C TRP A 80 -10.28 -20.70 -16.69
N ALA A 81 -10.52 -19.40 -16.50
CA ALA A 81 -11.85 -18.83 -16.35
C ALA A 81 -12.75 -19.16 -17.55
N GLY A 82 -12.19 -19.34 -18.76
CA GLY A 82 -12.96 -19.75 -19.93
C GLY A 82 -13.55 -21.16 -19.84
N ARG A 83 -13.02 -22.00 -18.95
CA ARG A 83 -13.46 -23.39 -18.79
C ARG A 83 -14.35 -23.60 -17.57
N PHE A 84 -14.07 -22.88 -16.49
CA PHE A 84 -14.75 -23.07 -15.20
C PHE A 84 -15.62 -21.89 -14.78
N GLY A 85 -15.42 -20.72 -15.40
CA GLY A 85 -16.00 -19.45 -14.95
C GLY A 85 -15.40 -18.96 -13.63
N ASN A 86 -15.48 -17.66 -13.39
CA ASN A 86 -15.17 -17.03 -12.12
C ASN A 86 -16.31 -16.08 -11.74
N ALA A 87 -16.57 -15.91 -10.44
CA ALA A 87 -17.58 -14.96 -9.98
C ALA A 87 -17.25 -13.54 -10.47
N GLY A 88 -18.24 -12.85 -11.03
CA GLY A 88 -18.08 -11.50 -11.59
C GLY A 88 -17.38 -11.44 -12.96
N GLN A 89 -16.93 -12.55 -13.55
CA GLN A 89 -16.10 -12.54 -14.77
C GLN A 89 -16.78 -13.16 -15.99
N ALA A 90 -18.10 -13.01 -16.15
CA ALA A 90 -18.84 -13.70 -17.21
C ALA A 90 -18.33 -13.39 -18.63
N SER A 91 -18.13 -12.11 -18.95
CA SER A 91 -17.64 -11.65 -20.27
C SER A 91 -16.20 -12.09 -20.51
N TYR A 92 -15.35 -12.05 -19.48
CA TYR A 92 -13.96 -12.51 -19.55
C TYR A 92 -13.85 -14.03 -19.75
N ALA A 93 -14.67 -14.81 -19.06
CA ALA A 93 -14.79 -16.25 -19.27
C ALA A 93 -15.23 -16.55 -20.72
N ALA A 94 -16.28 -15.89 -21.20
CA ALA A 94 -16.77 -16.06 -22.57
C ALA A 94 -15.68 -15.73 -23.61
N ALA A 95 -14.94 -14.63 -23.42
CA ALA A 95 -13.87 -14.21 -24.32
C ALA A 95 -12.72 -15.23 -24.39
N ASN A 96 -12.31 -15.79 -23.25
CA ASN A 96 -11.25 -16.80 -23.22
C ASN A 96 -11.71 -18.15 -23.79
N ALA A 97 -12.95 -18.56 -23.53
CA ALA A 97 -13.53 -19.77 -24.14
C ALA A 97 -13.58 -19.63 -25.67
N ALA A 98 -14.05 -18.47 -26.16
CA ALA A 98 -14.11 -18.17 -27.59
C ALA A 98 -12.71 -18.11 -28.22
N LEU A 99 -11.71 -17.55 -27.53
CA LEU A 99 -10.31 -17.55 -27.97
C LEU A 99 -9.77 -18.98 -28.12
N SER A 100 -9.97 -19.85 -27.13
CA SER A 100 -9.57 -21.26 -27.22
C SER A 100 -10.19 -21.95 -28.45
N GLN A 101 -11.46 -21.68 -28.74
CA GLN A 101 -12.13 -22.21 -29.94
C GLN A 101 -11.60 -21.58 -31.25
N ALA A 102 -11.30 -20.29 -31.25
CA ALA A 102 -10.71 -19.60 -32.40
C ALA A 102 -9.34 -20.19 -32.77
N VAL A 103 -8.49 -20.46 -31.77
CA VAL A 103 -7.18 -21.10 -31.96
C VAL A 103 -7.35 -22.53 -32.49
N ALA A 104 -8.28 -23.31 -31.92
CA ALA A 104 -8.58 -24.65 -32.43
C ALA A 104 -9.12 -24.62 -33.87
N ALA A 105 -9.90 -23.61 -34.24
CA ALA A 105 -10.36 -23.40 -35.61
C ALA A 105 -9.20 -23.04 -36.56
N LEU A 106 -8.22 -22.24 -36.11
CA LEU A 106 -7.03 -21.93 -36.92
C LEU A 106 -6.24 -23.19 -37.27
N ALA A 107 -5.99 -24.09 -36.31
CA ALA A 107 -5.30 -25.35 -36.58
C ALA A 107 -6.02 -26.20 -37.64
N ARG A 108 -7.36 -26.28 -37.58
CA ARG A 108 -8.17 -27.00 -38.58
C ARG A 108 -8.11 -26.34 -39.97
N LYS A 109 -8.13 -25.01 -40.02
CA LYS A 109 -8.10 -24.25 -41.28
C LYS A 109 -6.70 -24.13 -41.90
N ARG A 110 -5.64 -24.30 -41.10
CA ARG A 110 -4.24 -24.25 -41.55
C ARG A 110 -3.48 -25.46 -40.99
N PRO A 111 -3.55 -26.64 -41.62
CA PRO A 111 -2.94 -27.88 -41.12
C PRO A 111 -1.41 -27.85 -40.91
N GLY A 112 -0.71 -26.87 -41.49
CA GLY A 112 0.73 -26.63 -41.27
C GLY A 112 1.06 -25.64 -40.15
N VAL A 113 0.05 -25.02 -39.53
CA VAL A 113 0.20 -24.12 -38.38
C VAL A 113 -0.14 -24.88 -37.12
N ARG A 114 0.83 -24.98 -36.22
CA ARG A 114 0.59 -25.49 -34.89
C ARG A 114 -0.10 -24.42 -34.04
N ALA A 115 -1.39 -24.60 -33.73
CA ALA A 115 -2.15 -23.64 -32.94
C ALA A 115 -2.42 -24.17 -31.52
N LEU A 116 -1.96 -23.45 -30.50
CA LEU A 116 -2.00 -23.85 -29.10
C LEU A 116 -2.70 -22.76 -28.26
N SER A 117 -3.71 -23.14 -27.48
CA SER A 117 -4.32 -22.22 -26.50
C SER A 117 -3.96 -22.72 -25.11
N LEU A 118 -3.12 -21.99 -24.39
CA LEU A 118 -2.72 -22.32 -23.03
C LEU A 118 -3.72 -21.67 -22.07
N GLU A 119 -4.53 -22.47 -21.38
CA GLU A 119 -5.55 -22.02 -20.44
C GLU A 119 -4.92 -21.93 -19.05
N TYR A 120 -4.41 -20.74 -18.71
CA TYR A 120 -3.65 -20.50 -17.50
C TYR A 120 -4.55 -20.27 -16.27
N PRO A 121 -4.19 -20.83 -15.11
CA PRO A 121 -4.64 -20.32 -13.83
C PRO A 121 -4.05 -18.91 -13.56
N PRO A 122 -4.54 -18.19 -12.55
CA PRO A 122 -3.88 -16.99 -12.04
C PRO A 122 -2.36 -17.20 -11.86
N TRP A 123 -1.58 -16.36 -12.53
CA TRP A 123 -0.13 -16.37 -12.54
C TRP A 123 0.42 -15.14 -11.78
N ASP A 124 1.13 -15.38 -10.68
CA ASP A 124 1.53 -14.37 -9.69
C ASP A 124 2.35 -13.19 -10.20
N GLY A 125 3.30 -13.39 -11.13
CA GLY A 125 4.10 -12.31 -11.72
C GLY A 125 3.35 -11.43 -12.73
N THR A 126 2.06 -11.67 -12.98
CA THR A 126 1.28 -10.88 -13.94
C THR A 126 0.62 -9.66 -13.30
N ALA A 127 0.63 -8.54 -14.02
CA ALA A 127 -0.03 -7.30 -13.58
C ALA A 127 -1.56 -7.44 -13.39
N MET A 128 -2.19 -8.44 -14.01
CA MET A 128 -3.60 -8.76 -13.78
C MET A 128 -3.81 -9.40 -12.41
N VAL A 129 -2.92 -10.29 -11.99
CA VAL A 129 -3.01 -10.96 -10.69
C VAL A 129 -2.54 -10.06 -9.54
N ALA A 130 -1.54 -9.21 -9.77
CA ALA A 130 -1.11 -8.21 -8.78
C ALA A 130 -2.20 -7.19 -8.39
N LYS A 131 -3.23 -7.01 -9.23
CA LYS A 131 -4.40 -6.15 -8.95
C LYS A 131 -5.50 -6.86 -8.17
N ILE A 132 -5.43 -8.18 -8.01
CA ILE A 132 -6.39 -8.95 -7.24
C ILE A 132 -6.12 -8.64 -5.76
N PRO A 133 -7.09 -8.03 -5.03
CA PRO A 133 -6.92 -7.79 -3.60
C PRO A 133 -6.57 -9.08 -2.86
N PRO A 134 -5.77 -9.03 -1.77
CA PRO A 134 -5.40 -10.23 -1.01
C PRO A 134 -6.60 -11.11 -0.65
N LEU A 135 -7.73 -10.49 -0.31
CA LEU A 135 -9.00 -11.17 -0.02
C LEU A 135 -9.59 -11.87 -1.25
N ALA A 136 -9.59 -11.24 -2.41
CA ALA A 136 -10.08 -11.86 -3.65
C ALA A 136 -9.14 -12.97 -4.16
N ARG A 137 -7.84 -12.88 -3.85
CA ARG A 137 -6.84 -13.92 -4.11
C ARG A 137 -7.14 -15.17 -3.26
N ALA A 138 -7.43 -14.97 -1.97
CA ALA A 138 -7.92 -16.02 -1.08
C ALA A 138 -9.24 -16.62 -1.60
N THR A 139 -10.23 -15.81 -1.99
CA THR A 139 -11.50 -16.28 -2.58
C THR A 139 -11.33 -17.10 -3.87
N LEU A 140 -10.36 -16.78 -4.72
CA LEU A 140 -10.05 -17.58 -5.90
C LEU A 140 -9.42 -18.92 -5.52
N ALA A 141 -8.48 -18.91 -4.56
CA ALA A 141 -7.88 -20.14 -4.03
C ALA A 141 -8.93 -21.05 -3.37
N GLU A 142 -9.86 -20.48 -2.60
CA GLU A 142 -11.03 -21.14 -1.97
C GLU A 142 -12.01 -21.76 -2.99
N GLN A 143 -12.13 -21.15 -4.18
CA GLN A 143 -12.91 -21.71 -5.29
C GLN A 143 -12.20 -22.87 -6.02
N GLY A 144 -11.03 -23.29 -5.53
CA GLY A 144 -10.21 -24.33 -6.14
C GLY A 144 -9.48 -23.87 -7.39
N VAL A 145 -9.28 -22.56 -7.55
CA VAL A 145 -8.47 -21.99 -8.64
C VAL A 145 -7.00 -22.06 -8.21
N PRO A 146 -6.16 -22.91 -8.83
CA PRO A 146 -4.76 -23.00 -8.46
C PRO A 146 -4.04 -21.68 -8.82
N PHE A 147 -3.04 -21.27 -8.04
CA PHE A 147 -2.13 -20.19 -8.42
C PHE A 147 -0.79 -20.79 -8.86
N ILE A 148 -0.14 -20.15 -9.81
CA ILE A 148 1.19 -20.58 -10.27
C ILE A 148 2.19 -19.43 -10.20
N ASP A 149 3.42 -19.78 -9.84
CA ASP A 149 4.56 -18.86 -9.84
C ASP A 149 5.16 -18.69 -11.26
N ASP A 150 6.14 -17.79 -11.37
CA ASP A 150 6.80 -17.47 -12.64
C ASP A 150 7.55 -18.66 -13.24
N ALA A 151 8.17 -19.48 -12.39
CA ALA A 151 8.89 -20.66 -12.84
C ALA A 151 7.94 -21.68 -13.48
N ALA A 152 6.82 -21.99 -12.82
CA ALA A 152 5.79 -22.90 -13.32
C ALA A 152 5.09 -22.33 -14.56
N GLY A 153 4.80 -21.02 -14.58
CA GLY A 153 4.17 -20.34 -15.72
C GLY A 153 5.02 -20.41 -16.99
N LEU A 154 6.32 -20.09 -16.86
CA LEU A 154 7.28 -20.16 -17.95
C LEU A 154 7.58 -21.60 -18.37
N ALA A 155 7.73 -22.52 -17.41
CA ALA A 155 7.93 -23.94 -17.70
C ALA A 155 6.75 -24.51 -18.50
N ALA A 156 5.52 -24.14 -18.16
CA ALA A 156 4.33 -24.52 -18.91
C ALA A 156 4.28 -23.89 -20.31
N PHE A 157 4.72 -22.64 -20.47
CA PHE A 157 4.80 -21.99 -21.78
C PHE A 157 5.81 -22.69 -22.70
N PHE A 158 7.03 -22.90 -22.22
CA PHE A 158 8.08 -23.59 -22.98
C PHE A 158 7.75 -25.08 -23.20
N GLY A 159 7.15 -25.74 -22.22
CA GLY A 159 6.64 -27.10 -22.35
C GLY A 159 5.53 -27.19 -23.40
N GLY A 160 4.61 -26.22 -23.40
CA GLY A 160 3.61 -26.01 -24.44
C GLY A 160 4.25 -25.86 -25.82
N LEU A 161 5.24 -24.97 -25.96
CA LEU A 161 5.97 -24.77 -27.23
C LEU A 161 6.77 -26.00 -27.69
N ARG A 162 7.33 -26.79 -26.77
CA ARG A 162 8.11 -28.00 -27.10
C ARG A 162 7.25 -29.24 -27.30
N GLY A 163 6.04 -29.26 -26.76
CA GLY A 163 5.10 -30.38 -26.90
C GLY A 163 4.69 -30.62 -28.36
N GLY A 164 4.05 -31.75 -28.68
CA GLY A 164 3.53 -32.04 -30.02
C GLY A 164 2.07 -31.61 -30.26
N TRP A 165 1.45 -30.97 -29.26
CA TRP A 165 -0.01 -30.81 -29.17
C TRP A 165 -0.51 -29.56 -29.90
N SER A 166 -1.74 -29.62 -30.42
CA SER A 166 -2.52 -28.48 -30.94
C SER A 166 -3.90 -28.45 -30.28
N GLY A 167 -4.46 -27.26 -30.10
CA GLY A 167 -5.74 -27.02 -29.42
C GLY A 167 -5.60 -26.48 -27.99
N PRO A 168 -6.69 -26.47 -27.22
CA PRO A 168 -6.69 -25.96 -25.85
C PRO A 168 -6.01 -26.93 -24.87
N VAL A 169 -5.07 -26.41 -24.09
CA VAL A 169 -4.34 -27.13 -23.04
C VAL A 169 -4.60 -26.43 -21.72
N LEU A 170 -5.26 -27.13 -20.80
CA LEU A 170 -5.48 -26.66 -19.45
C LEU A 170 -4.22 -26.86 -18.61
N LEU A 171 -3.72 -25.78 -18.02
CA LEU A 171 -2.58 -25.83 -17.10
C LEU A 171 -3.12 -25.92 -15.67
N ALA A 172 -3.19 -27.12 -15.12
CA ALA A 172 -3.65 -27.34 -13.75
C ALA A 172 -2.97 -28.57 -13.14
N HIS A 173 -2.66 -28.50 -11.86
CA HIS A 173 -2.12 -29.65 -11.10
C HIS A 173 -3.25 -30.55 -10.56
N VAL A 174 -4.48 -30.03 -10.41
CA VAL A 174 -5.68 -30.74 -9.92
C VAL A 174 -6.92 -30.25 -10.66
N ARG A 175 -7.91 -31.13 -10.91
CA ARG A 175 -9.18 -30.79 -11.58
C ARG A 175 -10.18 -30.24 -10.53
N PRO A 176 -10.80 -29.05 -10.69
CA PRO A 176 -11.81 -28.58 -9.75
C PRO A 176 -13.02 -29.49 -9.75
N GLY A 177 -13.40 -29.95 -8.57
CA GLY A 177 -14.75 -30.40 -8.32
C GLY A 177 -15.51 -29.29 -7.61
N ARG A 178 -16.30 -28.46 -8.32
CA ARG A 178 -17.42 -27.77 -7.66
C ARG A 178 -18.51 -28.81 -7.40
N ARG A 179 -18.33 -29.63 -6.37
CA ARG A 179 -19.45 -30.34 -5.73
C ARG A 179 -19.94 -29.45 -4.60
N ILE A 180 -21.24 -29.13 -4.61
CA ILE A 180 -21.92 -28.78 -3.37
C ILE A 180 -21.74 -30.02 -2.49
N ALA A 181 -20.92 -29.89 -1.45
CA ALA A 181 -20.67 -30.98 -0.53
C ALA A 181 -21.94 -31.28 0.27
N HIS A 182 -22.71 -30.23 0.61
CA HIS A 182 -23.89 -30.35 1.44
C HIS A 182 -24.91 -29.21 1.28
N ARG A 183 -26.19 -29.50 1.59
CA ARG A 183 -27.26 -28.51 1.66
C ARG A 183 -28.19 -28.79 2.84
N LEU A 184 -28.22 -27.87 3.80
CA LEU A 184 -29.13 -27.89 4.94
C LEU A 184 -30.37 -27.03 4.63
N ARG A 185 -31.57 -27.62 4.81
CA ARG A 185 -32.86 -26.91 4.68
C ARG A 185 -33.58 -26.91 6.01
N VAL A 186 -33.87 -25.72 6.52
CA VAL A 186 -34.55 -25.52 7.81
C VAL A 186 -35.82 -24.70 7.61
N GLN A 187 -36.94 -25.21 8.10
CA GLN A 187 -38.20 -24.47 8.16
C GLN A 187 -38.22 -23.69 9.47
N VAL A 188 -38.30 -22.37 9.39
CA VAL A 188 -38.35 -21.48 10.56
C VAL A 188 -39.69 -20.79 10.60
N SER A 189 -40.41 -20.91 11.71
CA SER A 189 -41.73 -20.31 11.90
C SER A 189 -41.94 -19.85 13.33
N ARG A 190 -42.81 -18.86 13.52
CA ARG A 190 -43.18 -18.35 14.86
C ARG A 190 -43.77 -19.43 15.76
N ALA A 191 -44.52 -20.37 15.19
CA ALA A 191 -45.10 -21.49 15.92
C ALA A 191 -44.03 -22.40 16.55
N GLU A 192 -43.00 -22.76 15.77
CA GLU A 192 -41.97 -23.73 16.19
C GLU A 192 -40.76 -23.07 16.86
N HIS A 193 -40.53 -21.77 16.63
CA HIS A 193 -39.33 -21.03 17.06
C HIS A 193 -39.70 -19.83 17.95
N PRO A 194 -40.08 -20.08 19.23
CA PRO A 194 -40.56 -19.03 20.14
C PRO A 194 -39.60 -17.86 20.37
N TYR A 195 -38.28 -18.01 20.13
CA TYR A 195 -37.34 -16.91 20.25
C TYR A 195 -37.65 -15.74 19.28
N LEU A 196 -38.39 -16.00 18.19
CA LEU A 196 -38.83 -14.97 17.25
C LEU A 196 -39.81 -13.97 17.88
N GLU A 197 -40.57 -14.39 18.90
CA GLU A 197 -41.40 -13.47 19.68
C GLU A 197 -40.55 -12.53 20.56
N ASP A 198 -39.33 -12.97 20.89
CA ASP A 198 -38.41 -12.28 21.79
C ASP A 198 -37.25 -11.60 21.02
N HIS A 199 -37.29 -11.54 19.69
CA HIS A 199 -36.33 -10.84 18.85
C HIS A 199 -37.05 -10.08 17.72
N GLN A 200 -37.69 -8.97 18.10
CA GLN A 200 -38.60 -8.20 17.23
C GLN A 200 -38.13 -6.76 17.01
N LEU A 201 -37.54 -6.47 15.86
CA LEU A 201 -37.18 -5.11 15.50
C LEU A 201 -38.41 -4.32 15.06
N ALA A 202 -38.80 -3.29 15.82
CA ALA A 202 -40.00 -2.49 15.59
C ALA A 202 -41.28 -3.34 15.45
N GLY A 203 -41.40 -4.40 16.26
CA GLY A 203 -42.53 -5.34 16.25
C GLY A 203 -42.52 -6.34 15.09
N GLN A 204 -41.42 -6.42 14.33
CA GLN A 204 -41.27 -7.42 13.26
C GLN A 204 -40.23 -8.47 13.67
N PRO A 205 -40.57 -9.77 13.66
CA PRO A 205 -39.61 -10.83 13.94
C PRO A 205 -38.49 -10.86 12.89
N VAL A 206 -37.24 -10.81 13.37
CA VAL A 206 -36.03 -10.88 12.53
C VAL A 206 -35.18 -12.05 12.99
N LEU A 207 -34.56 -12.77 12.06
CA LEU A 207 -33.60 -13.83 12.40
C LEU A 207 -32.35 -13.21 13.06
N PRO A 208 -31.97 -13.61 14.29
CA PRO A 208 -30.74 -13.17 14.92
C PRO A 208 -29.51 -13.56 14.09
N LEU A 209 -28.50 -12.69 14.07
CA LEU A 209 -27.23 -12.99 13.39
C LEU A 209 -26.56 -14.25 13.99
N SER A 210 -26.63 -14.41 15.31
CA SER A 210 -26.10 -15.56 16.02
C SER A 210 -26.78 -16.89 15.64
N ALA A 211 -28.09 -16.87 15.38
CA ALA A 211 -28.82 -18.04 14.89
C ALA A 211 -28.40 -18.41 13.45
N ALA A 212 -28.17 -17.40 12.60
CA ALA A 212 -27.65 -17.63 11.25
C ALA A 212 -26.21 -18.20 11.28
N LEU A 213 -25.38 -17.73 12.21
CA LEU A 213 -24.01 -18.21 12.43
C LEU A 213 -24.01 -19.69 12.83
N ASP A 214 -24.89 -20.10 13.75
CA ASP A 214 -25.03 -21.50 14.15
C ASP A 214 -25.58 -22.40 13.03
N LEU A 215 -26.53 -21.93 12.22
CA LEU A 215 -27.00 -22.66 11.04
C LEU A 215 -25.89 -22.87 9.99
N ALA A 216 -25.02 -21.87 9.82
CA ALA A 216 -23.83 -21.98 8.96
C ALA A 216 -22.84 -23.00 9.52
N ALA A 217 -22.54 -22.94 10.82
CA ALA A 217 -21.68 -23.87 11.52
C ALA A 217 -22.19 -25.31 11.45
N GLN A 218 -23.49 -25.54 11.70
CA GLN A 218 -24.14 -26.84 11.59
C GLN A 218 -23.98 -27.42 10.18
N ALA A 219 -24.24 -26.63 9.14
CA ALA A 219 -24.12 -27.10 7.77
C ALA A 219 -22.69 -27.50 7.41
N VAL A 220 -21.69 -26.84 8.00
CA VAL A 220 -20.26 -27.16 7.82
C VAL A 220 -19.87 -28.46 8.52
N GLU A 221 -20.33 -28.69 9.76
CA GLU A 221 -20.15 -29.98 10.45
C GLU A 221 -20.79 -31.13 9.66
N GLU A 222 -22.04 -30.95 9.19
CA GLU A 222 -22.73 -31.96 8.39
C GLU A 222 -22.02 -32.23 7.05
N ALA A 223 -21.46 -31.20 6.40
CA ALA A 223 -20.73 -31.35 5.14
C ALA A 223 -19.41 -32.10 5.26
N SER A 224 -18.76 -31.99 6.41
CA SER A 224 -17.46 -32.60 6.68
C SER A 224 -17.53 -33.97 7.34
N GLY A 225 -18.69 -34.32 7.92
CA GLY A 225 -18.85 -35.53 8.74
C GLY A 225 -18.11 -35.48 10.08
N THR A 226 -17.60 -34.31 10.50
CA THR A 226 -16.86 -34.14 11.76
C THR A 226 -17.64 -33.19 12.67
N SER A 227 -18.03 -33.66 13.86
CA SER A 227 -18.75 -32.88 14.86
C SER A 227 -17.85 -32.55 16.05
N GLY A 228 -17.96 -31.32 16.58
CA GLY A 228 -17.25 -30.87 17.77
C GLY A 228 -15.77 -30.51 17.54
N ALA A 229 -15.29 -30.51 16.29
CA ALA A 229 -13.95 -30.04 15.95
C ALA A 229 -13.86 -28.50 16.01
N PRO A 230 -12.66 -27.93 16.23
CA PRO A 230 -12.47 -26.49 16.13
C PRO A 230 -12.96 -25.97 14.77
N LEU A 231 -13.80 -24.94 14.83
CA LEU A 231 -14.43 -24.32 13.68
C LEU A 231 -13.90 -22.90 13.52
N LEU A 232 -13.45 -22.58 12.31
CA LEU A 232 -13.09 -21.23 11.89
C LEU A 232 -14.07 -20.79 10.80
N LEU A 233 -14.81 -19.71 11.04
CA LEU A 233 -15.68 -19.04 10.09
C LEU A 233 -15.13 -17.65 9.77
N ARG A 234 -14.87 -17.34 8.51
CA ARG A 234 -14.35 -16.05 8.04
C ARG A 234 -15.38 -15.29 7.23
N ASP A 235 -15.31 -13.97 7.32
CA ASP A 235 -16.15 -13.02 6.60
C ASP A 235 -17.64 -13.34 6.67
N PHE A 236 -18.12 -13.63 7.88
CA PHE A 236 -19.55 -13.84 8.13
C PHE A 236 -20.28 -12.50 8.01
N ARG A 237 -20.88 -12.24 6.84
CA ARG A 237 -21.45 -10.93 6.48
C ARG A 237 -22.96 -10.99 6.32
N LEU A 238 -23.68 -10.06 6.96
CA LEU A 238 -25.09 -9.79 6.70
C LEU A 238 -25.23 -8.94 5.43
N ARG A 239 -25.94 -9.44 4.42
CA ARG A 239 -26.23 -8.70 3.17
C ARG A 239 -27.57 -7.96 3.25
N HIS A 240 -28.58 -8.62 3.80
CA HIS A 240 -29.88 -8.03 4.06
C HIS A 240 -30.59 -8.78 5.20
N PRO A 241 -31.35 -8.09 6.08
CA PRO A 241 -32.06 -8.73 7.18
C PRO A 241 -33.04 -9.81 6.72
N VAL A 242 -33.13 -10.91 7.46
CA VAL A 242 -34.13 -11.98 7.23
C VAL A 242 -35.32 -11.75 8.15
N ARG A 243 -36.42 -11.21 7.60
CA ARG A 243 -37.68 -10.99 8.33
C ARG A 243 -38.57 -12.23 8.21
N ILE A 244 -39.16 -12.67 9.33
CA ILE A 244 -39.98 -13.88 9.39
C ILE A 244 -41.36 -13.48 9.93
N ALA A 245 -42.28 -13.10 9.02
CA ALA A 245 -43.61 -12.64 9.41
C ALA A 245 -44.46 -13.76 10.05
N ASP A 246 -44.38 -14.97 9.49
CA ASP A 246 -45.04 -16.18 10.03
C ASP A 246 -44.12 -17.41 9.87
N ALA A 247 -43.75 -17.75 8.63
CA ALA A 247 -42.80 -18.82 8.31
C ALA A 247 -41.84 -18.45 7.15
N ALA A 248 -40.67 -19.07 7.13
CA ALA A 248 -39.67 -18.96 6.08
C ALA A 248 -38.87 -20.27 5.93
N GLN A 249 -38.57 -20.66 4.69
CA GLN A 249 -37.63 -21.74 4.40
C GLN A 249 -36.22 -21.17 4.28
N LEU A 250 -35.34 -21.52 5.21
CA LEU A 250 -33.92 -21.21 5.13
C LEU A 250 -33.18 -22.34 4.40
N THR A 251 -32.26 -21.99 3.51
CA THR A 251 -31.36 -22.93 2.84
C THR A 251 -29.91 -22.48 3.04
N VAL A 252 -29.12 -23.32 3.72
CA VAL A 252 -27.67 -23.18 3.83
C VAL A 252 -27.02 -24.12 2.83
N SER A 253 -26.15 -23.59 1.96
CA SER A 253 -25.38 -24.38 1.00
C SER A 253 -23.90 -24.32 1.36
N VAL A 254 -23.24 -25.48 1.33
CA VAL A 254 -21.80 -25.63 1.61
C VAL A 254 -21.13 -26.31 0.42
N GLY A 255 -20.05 -25.72 -0.09
CA GLY A 255 -19.29 -26.30 -1.20
C GLY A 255 -17.86 -25.78 -1.30
N GLY A 256 -16.97 -26.60 -1.83
CA GLY A 256 -15.53 -26.32 -1.91
C GLY A 256 -14.68 -27.58 -1.71
N SER A 257 -13.38 -27.48 -1.95
CA SER A 257 -12.39 -28.53 -1.63
C SER A 257 -11.22 -27.87 -0.89
N GLY A 258 -11.18 -28.00 0.43
CA GLY A 258 -10.32 -27.21 1.31
C GLY A 258 -11.17 -26.36 2.25
N GLU A 259 -11.05 -25.04 2.15
CA GLU A 259 -11.96 -24.09 2.80
C GLU A 259 -13.35 -24.12 2.13
N LEU A 260 -14.39 -24.22 2.95
CA LEU A 260 -15.76 -24.44 2.53
C LEU A 260 -16.50 -23.11 2.41
N ALA A 261 -17.02 -22.77 1.23
CA ALA A 261 -17.88 -21.61 1.06
C ALA A 261 -19.29 -21.91 1.61
N VAL A 262 -19.80 -21.01 2.45
CA VAL A 262 -21.12 -21.13 3.10
C VAL A 262 -22.01 -19.96 2.70
N SER A 263 -23.24 -20.26 2.30
CA SER A 263 -24.24 -19.23 1.99
C SER A 263 -25.60 -19.59 2.56
N LEU A 264 -26.25 -18.64 3.24
CA LEU A 264 -27.61 -18.79 3.76
C LEU A 264 -28.57 -17.91 2.96
N SER A 265 -29.61 -18.51 2.39
CA SER A 265 -30.70 -17.82 1.69
C SER A 265 -32.04 -18.12 2.37
N SER A 266 -32.98 -17.19 2.25
CA SER A 266 -34.35 -17.35 2.75
C SER A 266 -35.35 -17.26 1.61
N ALA A 267 -36.34 -18.16 1.61
CA ALA A 267 -37.52 -18.07 0.76
C ALA A 267 -38.74 -17.82 1.67
N VAL A 268 -39.38 -16.68 1.48
CA VAL A 268 -40.62 -16.29 2.17
C VAL A 268 -41.79 -16.61 1.24
N GLU A 269 -42.87 -17.20 1.76
CA GLU A 269 -44.10 -17.42 0.99
C GLU A 269 -44.60 -16.10 0.39
N GLY A 270 -44.77 -16.06 -0.94
CA GLY A 270 -45.25 -14.88 -1.68
C GLY A 270 -44.19 -13.89 -2.18
N ALA A 271 -42.89 -14.09 -1.91
CA ALA A 271 -41.84 -13.19 -2.41
C ALA A 271 -41.46 -13.44 -3.88
N PRO A 272 -41.13 -12.39 -4.69
CA PRO A 272 -40.69 -12.55 -6.07
C PRO A 272 -39.44 -13.45 -6.18
N ALA A 273 -39.42 -14.37 -7.16
CA ALA A 273 -38.37 -15.38 -7.33
C ALA A 273 -36.93 -14.81 -7.45
N ALA A 274 -36.79 -13.54 -7.82
CA ALA A 274 -35.51 -12.83 -7.91
C ALA A 274 -34.86 -12.54 -6.53
N PHE A 275 -35.67 -12.27 -5.48
CA PHE A 275 -35.17 -12.05 -4.12
C PHE A 275 -34.94 -13.36 -3.35
N ALA A 276 -35.64 -14.43 -3.72
CA ALA A 276 -35.56 -15.75 -3.07
C ALA A 276 -34.23 -16.50 -3.33
N ARG A 277 -33.29 -15.94 -4.12
CA ARG A 277 -32.03 -16.60 -4.50
C ARG A 277 -30.75 -15.88 -4.05
N ALA A 278 -30.84 -14.63 -3.58
CA ALA A 278 -29.67 -13.94 -3.06
C ALA A 278 -29.35 -14.41 -1.63
N PRO A 279 -28.08 -14.66 -1.29
CA PRO A 279 -27.72 -15.06 0.06
C PRO A 279 -27.86 -13.88 1.03
N ALA A 280 -28.64 -14.06 2.08
CA ALA A 280 -28.77 -13.12 3.19
C ALA A 280 -27.48 -13.09 4.03
N TYR A 281 -26.79 -14.22 4.14
CA TYR A 281 -25.48 -14.34 4.77
C TYR A 281 -24.50 -15.12 3.89
N THR A 282 -23.24 -14.70 3.91
CA THR A 282 -22.11 -15.37 3.25
C THR A 282 -20.97 -15.53 4.24
N ALA A 283 -20.22 -16.63 4.15
CA ALA A 283 -19.02 -16.88 4.95
C ALA A 283 -18.11 -17.95 4.31
N PHE A 284 -16.90 -18.10 4.82
CA PHE A 284 -15.97 -19.19 4.52
C PHE A 284 -15.68 -19.98 5.78
N ALA A 285 -15.51 -21.29 5.68
CA ALA A 285 -15.38 -22.16 6.84
C ALA A 285 -14.24 -23.17 6.69
N THR A 286 -13.42 -23.30 7.73
CA THR A 286 -12.40 -24.34 7.84
C THR A 286 -12.64 -25.13 9.13
N LEU A 287 -12.61 -26.47 9.03
CA LEU A 287 -12.71 -27.38 10.17
C LEU A 287 -11.35 -27.95 10.53
N ALA A 288 -11.15 -28.23 11.82
CA ALA A 288 -9.85 -28.63 12.36
C ALA A 288 -8.74 -27.62 12.01
N ALA A 289 -9.11 -26.34 11.88
CA ALA A 289 -8.18 -25.25 11.62
C ALA A 289 -7.13 -25.17 12.74
N ASP A 290 -5.91 -24.75 12.40
CA ASP A 290 -4.94 -24.33 13.42
C ASP A 290 -5.43 -23.02 14.05
N VAL A 291 -6.14 -23.16 15.18
CA VAL A 291 -6.68 -22.06 15.97
C VAL A 291 -5.62 -21.40 16.87
N GLY A 292 -4.37 -21.87 16.85
CA GLY A 292 -3.30 -21.37 17.70
C GLY A 292 -3.01 -19.88 17.51
N SER A 293 -3.09 -19.38 16.28
CA SER A 293 -2.91 -17.95 15.97
C SER A 293 -4.08 -17.08 16.49
N ALA A 294 -5.31 -17.58 16.42
CA ALA A 294 -6.49 -16.90 16.94
C ALA A 294 -6.57 -16.93 18.48
N LEU A 295 -5.95 -17.93 19.12
CA LEU A 295 -5.83 -18.03 20.56
C LEU A 295 -4.71 -17.15 21.12
N SER A 296 -3.56 -17.07 20.44
CA SER A 296 -2.39 -16.31 20.93
C SER A 296 -2.62 -14.80 21.00
N SER A 297 -3.59 -14.28 20.24
CA SER A 297 -3.94 -12.86 20.23
C SER A 297 -5.28 -12.55 20.93
N ALA A 298 -5.97 -13.54 21.48
CA ALA A 298 -7.15 -13.34 22.31
C ALA A 298 -6.71 -13.20 23.77
N LEU A 299 -6.50 -11.97 24.23
CA LEU A 299 -6.19 -11.70 25.65
C LEU A 299 -7.48 -11.73 26.47
N PRO A 300 -7.63 -12.65 27.44
CA PRO A 300 -8.72 -12.60 28.40
C PRO A 300 -8.76 -11.27 29.14
N ALA A 301 -9.95 -10.69 29.31
CA ALA A 301 -10.08 -9.54 30.19
C ALA A 301 -9.69 -9.93 31.63
N PRO A 302 -8.93 -9.10 32.37
CA PRO A 302 -8.57 -9.40 33.76
C PRO A 302 -9.81 -9.54 34.64
N ALA A 303 -9.68 -10.22 35.78
CA ALA A 303 -10.78 -10.35 36.74
C ALA A 303 -11.17 -8.97 37.32
N ALA A 304 -12.47 -8.74 37.54
CA ALA A 304 -12.92 -7.50 38.17
C ALA A 304 -12.46 -7.44 39.63
N THR A 305 -11.94 -6.29 40.05
CA THR A 305 -11.49 -6.06 41.43
C THR A 305 -12.61 -5.54 42.34
N ALA A 306 -13.70 -5.02 41.76
CA ALA A 306 -14.91 -4.57 42.44
C ALA A 306 -16.12 -4.59 41.47
N ALA A 307 -17.33 -4.55 42.01
CA ALA A 307 -18.54 -4.42 41.21
C ALA A 307 -18.59 -3.04 40.51
N PRO A 308 -18.94 -2.96 39.21
CA PRO A 308 -18.97 -1.70 38.48
C PRO A 308 -20.20 -0.89 38.86
N GLU A 309 -20.07 0.43 38.89
CA GLU A 309 -21.22 1.33 38.90
C GLU A 309 -21.82 1.39 37.49
N LEU A 310 -23.05 0.90 37.35
CA LEU A 310 -23.70 0.76 36.04
C LEU A 310 -24.43 2.05 35.64
N PRO A 311 -24.19 2.60 34.43
CA PRO A 311 -24.90 3.80 33.94
C PRO A 311 -26.42 3.64 33.83
N MET A 312 -26.89 2.41 33.64
CA MET A 312 -28.31 2.04 33.67
C MET A 312 -28.48 0.62 34.19
N THR A 313 -29.59 0.32 34.83
CA THR A 313 -29.88 -1.06 35.23
C THR A 313 -30.15 -1.95 34.01
N LEU A 314 -29.94 -3.26 34.14
CA LEU A 314 -30.30 -4.20 33.06
C LEU A 314 -31.80 -4.16 32.76
N GLU A 315 -32.64 -3.88 33.76
CA GLU A 315 -34.08 -3.73 33.56
C GLU A 315 -34.43 -2.52 32.70
N GLU A 316 -33.78 -1.37 32.94
CA GLU A 316 -33.92 -0.18 32.09
C GLU A 316 -33.39 -0.44 30.67
N PHE A 317 -32.22 -1.09 30.55
CA PHE A 317 -31.62 -1.45 29.28
C PHE A 317 -32.56 -2.32 28.42
N TYR A 318 -33.07 -3.42 28.98
CA TYR A 318 -33.99 -4.30 28.25
C TYR A 318 -35.39 -3.70 28.08
N GLY A 319 -35.81 -2.79 28.97
CA GLY A 319 -37.11 -2.12 28.89
C GLY A 319 -37.18 -0.99 27.87
N GLY A 320 -36.04 -0.34 27.58
CA GLY A 320 -36.03 0.88 26.77
C GLY A 320 -35.02 0.93 25.62
N PHE A 321 -33.96 0.10 25.63
CA PHE A 321 -32.80 0.29 24.76
C PHE A 321 -32.45 -0.92 23.89
N THR A 322 -33.25 -1.98 23.96
CA THR A 322 -33.13 -3.16 23.09
C THR A 322 -34.49 -3.61 22.58
N PHE A 323 -34.50 -4.62 21.73
CA PHE A 323 -35.69 -5.27 21.20
C PHE A 323 -35.79 -6.75 21.60
N HIS A 324 -35.08 -7.13 22.68
CA HIS A 324 -35.00 -8.50 23.18
C HIS A 324 -36.04 -8.77 24.28
N GLY A 325 -36.90 -9.75 24.04
CA GLY A 325 -37.88 -10.25 25.01
C GLY A 325 -37.27 -11.26 26.00
N PRO A 326 -38.03 -11.72 27.01
CA PRO A 326 -37.51 -12.46 28.16
C PRO A 326 -36.62 -13.68 27.87
N ARG A 327 -36.89 -14.45 26.80
CA ARG A 327 -36.04 -15.61 26.45
C ARG A 327 -34.66 -15.21 25.94
N MET A 328 -34.58 -14.04 25.31
CA MET A 328 -33.37 -13.54 24.67
C MET A 328 -32.55 -12.61 25.58
N ARG A 329 -33.04 -12.24 26.77
CA ARG A 329 -32.26 -11.45 27.73
C ARG A 329 -31.09 -12.28 28.26
N ALA A 330 -29.92 -12.07 27.68
CA ALA A 330 -28.77 -12.95 27.84
C ALA A 330 -27.77 -12.47 28.90
N ILE A 331 -27.65 -11.16 29.13
CA ILE A 331 -26.75 -10.60 30.15
C ILE A 331 -27.28 -10.94 31.56
N GLU A 332 -26.51 -11.70 32.34
CA GLU A 332 -26.80 -11.96 33.76
C GLU A 332 -26.23 -10.87 34.66
N SER A 333 -25.00 -10.45 34.38
CA SER A 333 -24.30 -9.42 35.13
C SER A 333 -23.24 -8.74 34.26
N ILE A 334 -22.96 -7.47 34.58
CA ILE A 334 -21.84 -6.72 34.02
C ILE A 334 -20.78 -6.65 35.10
N GLU A 335 -19.58 -7.12 34.78
CA GLU A 335 -18.43 -7.15 35.68
C GLU A 335 -17.56 -5.90 35.52
N GLN A 336 -17.44 -5.39 34.29
CA GLN A 336 -16.63 -4.23 33.97
C GLN A 336 -17.26 -3.48 32.80
N ILE A 337 -17.21 -2.16 32.85
CA ILE A 337 -17.54 -1.29 31.72
C ILE A 337 -16.55 -0.14 31.70
N SER A 338 -15.94 0.12 30.55
CA SER A 338 -15.03 1.24 30.32
C SER A 338 -15.24 1.81 28.91
N PRO A 339 -14.65 2.95 28.56
CA PRO A 339 -14.68 3.46 27.19
C PRO A 339 -14.03 2.54 26.15
N GLN A 340 -13.21 1.57 26.57
CA GLN A 340 -12.50 0.63 25.69
C GLN A 340 -13.21 -0.72 25.54
N GLY A 341 -14.23 -1.00 26.35
CA GLY A 341 -14.90 -2.30 26.30
C GLY A 341 -15.87 -2.57 27.45
N ILE A 342 -16.41 -3.78 27.45
CA ILE A 342 -17.34 -4.26 28.47
C ILE A 342 -17.13 -5.76 28.70
N VAL A 343 -17.26 -6.18 29.95
CA VAL A 343 -17.12 -7.57 30.38
C VAL A 343 -18.32 -7.95 31.22
N GLY A 344 -18.92 -9.11 30.96
CA GLY A 344 -20.07 -9.58 31.71
C GLY A 344 -20.29 -11.08 31.59
N GLN A 345 -21.18 -11.61 32.42
CA GLN A 345 -21.67 -12.97 32.34
C GLN A 345 -22.88 -13.01 31.42
N VAL A 346 -22.86 -13.93 30.45
CA VAL A 346 -23.95 -14.15 29.50
C VAL A 346 -24.45 -15.58 29.55
N ARG A 347 -25.75 -15.75 29.40
CA ARG A 347 -26.44 -17.04 29.43
C ARG A 347 -26.10 -17.87 28.20
N THR A 348 -25.96 -19.17 28.42
CA THR A 348 -25.99 -20.20 27.37
C THR A 348 -27.40 -20.73 27.19
N SER A 349 -27.65 -21.40 26.07
CA SER A 349 -28.92 -22.04 25.74
C SER A 349 -28.72 -23.45 25.19
N LYS A 350 -29.82 -24.19 25.06
CA LYS A 350 -29.91 -25.44 24.31
C LYS A 350 -30.97 -25.31 23.21
N PRO A 351 -30.93 -26.14 22.16
CA PRO A 351 -31.94 -26.13 21.10
C PRO A 351 -33.38 -26.16 21.59
N SER A 352 -33.67 -26.91 22.65
CA SER A 352 -35.01 -26.99 23.26
C SER A 352 -35.49 -25.70 23.91
N ASP A 353 -34.60 -24.75 24.21
CA ASP A 353 -34.96 -23.44 24.78
C ASP A 353 -35.53 -22.50 23.70
N TRP A 354 -35.13 -22.71 22.44
CA TRP A 354 -35.44 -21.84 21.30
C TRP A 354 -36.39 -22.50 20.29
N ILE A 355 -36.44 -23.83 20.25
CA ILE A 355 -37.18 -24.62 19.26
C ILE A 355 -38.04 -25.65 20.00
N ARG A 356 -39.35 -25.69 19.69
CA ARG A 356 -40.28 -26.64 20.34
C ARG A 356 -39.92 -28.10 20.07
N ASN A 357 -39.56 -28.40 18.82
CA ASN A 357 -39.23 -29.74 18.34
C ASN A 357 -37.83 -29.75 17.70
N PRO A 358 -36.75 -29.64 18.50
CA PRO A 358 -35.40 -29.52 17.95
C PRO A 358 -34.93 -30.86 17.35
N ARG A 359 -34.19 -30.78 16.24
CA ARG A 359 -33.59 -31.98 15.60
C ARG A 359 -32.26 -32.42 16.22
N ARG A 360 -31.71 -31.61 17.13
CA ARG A 360 -30.43 -31.84 17.81
C ARG A 360 -30.54 -31.47 19.28
N SER A 361 -29.72 -32.10 20.11
CA SER A 361 -29.70 -31.90 21.56
C SER A 361 -28.74 -30.80 22.03
N SER A 362 -27.80 -30.36 21.17
CA SER A 362 -26.81 -29.32 21.46
C SER A 362 -26.65 -28.36 20.28
N TRP A 363 -26.24 -27.13 20.55
CA TRP A 363 -25.86 -26.17 19.50
C TRP A 363 -24.48 -26.49 18.93
N THR A 364 -24.25 -26.09 17.68
CA THR A 364 -22.89 -26.07 17.12
C THR A 364 -22.20 -24.79 17.57
N VAL A 365 -22.89 -23.65 17.48
CA VAL A 365 -22.50 -22.38 18.12
C VAL A 365 -23.67 -21.93 18.97
N ASP A 366 -23.49 -21.67 20.26
CA ASP A 366 -24.62 -21.24 21.11
C ASP A 366 -25.10 -19.84 20.73
N PRO A 367 -26.30 -19.72 20.14
CA PRO A 367 -26.75 -18.44 19.61
C PRO A 367 -27.08 -17.45 20.73
N LEU A 368 -27.45 -17.90 21.94
CA LEU A 368 -27.76 -17.00 23.06
C LEU A 368 -26.49 -16.40 23.66
N ALA A 369 -25.41 -17.18 23.78
CA ALA A 369 -24.15 -16.69 24.32
C ALA A 369 -23.50 -15.64 23.39
N VAL A 370 -23.49 -15.93 22.07
CA VAL A 370 -22.98 -14.99 21.06
C VAL A 370 -23.85 -13.73 21.00
N ASP A 371 -25.18 -13.88 21.01
CA ASP A 371 -26.09 -12.73 21.02
C ASP A 371 -25.97 -11.91 22.31
N GLY A 372 -25.76 -12.57 23.46
CA GLY A 372 -25.48 -11.88 24.73
C GLY A 372 -24.22 -11.02 24.69
N ALA A 373 -23.19 -11.45 23.98
CA ALA A 373 -22.02 -10.61 23.74
C ALA A 373 -22.34 -9.39 22.84
N PHE A 374 -23.22 -9.54 21.84
CA PHE A 374 -23.74 -8.40 21.08
C PHE A 374 -24.62 -7.48 21.94
N GLN A 375 -25.38 -8.03 22.89
CA GLN A 375 -26.18 -7.25 23.84
C GLN A 375 -25.27 -6.46 24.80
N LEU A 376 -24.15 -7.02 25.25
CA LEU A 376 -23.12 -6.27 25.99
C LEU A 376 -22.59 -5.11 25.15
N ALA A 377 -22.29 -5.35 23.87
CA ALA A 377 -21.87 -4.29 22.95
C ALA A 377 -22.92 -3.18 22.79
N ALA A 378 -24.20 -3.55 22.72
CA ALA A 378 -25.30 -2.60 22.67
C ALA A 378 -25.45 -1.81 23.98
N TYR A 379 -25.28 -2.45 25.14
CA TYR A 379 -25.27 -1.77 26.43
C TYR A 379 -24.12 -0.76 26.52
N TRP A 380 -22.92 -1.17 26.10
CA TRP A 380 -21.75 -0.31 26.04
C TRP A 380 -21.99 0.91 25.13
N ALA A 381 -22.56 0.69 23.95
CA ALA A 381 -22.82 1.76 22.98
C ALA A 381 -23.88 2.75 23.47
N TRP A 382 -24.94 2.29 24.14
CA TRP A 382 -25.90 3.19 24.76
C TRP A 382 -25.29 4.01 25.89
N SER A 383 -24.43 3.39 26.70
CA SER A 383 -23.77 4.04 27.83
C SER A 383 -22.73 5.08 27.41
N ASN A 384 -21.96 4.80 26.35
CA ASN A 384 -20.81 5.63 25.95
C ASN A 384 -21.06 6.51 24.72
N LEU A 385 -21.88 6.04 23.77
CA LEU A 385 -22.12 6.73 22.50
C LEU A 385 -23.52 7.36 22.41
N ASN A 386 -24.44 6.95 23.29
CA ASN A 386 -25.86 7.30 23.24
C ASN A 386 -26.50 6.98 21.88
N ARG A 387 -26.20 5.78 21.36
CA ARG A 387 -26.65 5.29 20.05
C ARG A 387 -26.94 3.80 20.08
N ALA A 388 -27.98 3.39 19.36
CA ALA A 388 -28.22 2.00 18.99
C ALA A 388 -27.39 1.61 17.78
N GLY A 389 -26.93 0.35 17.77
CA GLY A 389 -26.36 -0.27 16.59
C GLY A 389 -26.63 -1.77 16.50
N PHE A 390 -26.32 -2.30 15.32
CA PHE A 390 -26.58 -3.70 14.96
C PHE A 390 -25.30 -4.37 14.46
N PRO A 391 -25.05 -5.64 14.81
CA PRO A 391 -23.95 -6.38 14.21
C PRO A 391 -24.26 -6.64 12.73
N VAL A 392 -23.33 -6.26 11.85
CA VAL A 392 -23.46 -6.42 10.38
C VAL A 392 -22.45 -7.41 9.81
N GLY A 393 -21.41 -7.77 10.58
CA GLY A 393 -20.52 -8.85 10.20
C GLY A 393 -19.46 -9.19 11.23
N ILE A 394 -18.82 -10.32 11.01
CA ILE A 394 -17.68 -10.83 11.78
C ILE A 394 -16.60 -11.20 10.78
N GLU A 395 -15.41 -10.62 10.91
CA GLU A 395 -14.28 -10.95 10.02
C GLU A 395 -13.77 -12.36 10.29
N GLU A 396 -13.64 -12.73 11.55
CA GLU A 396 -13.18 -14.07 11.93
C GLU A 396 -13.89 -14.55 13.20
N PHE A 397 -14.61 -15.65 13.13
CA PHE A 397 -15.22 -16.34 14.25
C PHE A 397 -14.56 -17.71 14.43
N VAL A 398 -13.95 -17.93 15.59
CA VAL A 398 -13.29 -19.17 15.95
C VAL A 398 -14.00 -19.76 17.14
N GLN A 399 -14.45 -21.01 17.02
CA GLN A 399 -14.89 -21.81 18.14
C GLN A 399 -13.92 -22.96 18.36
N VAL A 400 -13.32 -23.01 19.54
CA VAL A 400 -12.25 -23.96 19.88
C VAL A 400 -12.84 -25.25 20.43
N ALA A 401 -13.95 -25.15 21.14
CA ALA A 401 -14.70 -26.29 21.68
C ALA A 401 -16.20 -25.92 21.82
N PRO A 402 -17.10 -26.91 21.87
CA PRO A 402 -18.50 -26.66 22.18
C PRO A 402 -18.68 -25.94 23.52
N LEU A 403 -19.65 -25.03 23.58
CA LEU A 403 -20.01 -24.34 24.82
C LEU A 403 -20.68 -25.34 25.79
N GLY A 404 -20.17 -25.39 27.03
CA GLY A 404 -20.72 -26.23 28.10
C GLY A 404 -22.02 -25.68 28.69
N GLU A 405 -22.57 -26.37 29.68
CA GLU A 405 -23.76 -25.89 30.39
C GLU A 405 -23.44 -24.79 31.40
N GLY A 406 -24.18 -23.68 31.33
CA GLY A 406 -24.12 -22.57 32.28
C GLY A 406 -23.49 -21.31 31.69
N PRO A 407 -23.68 -20.15 32.33
CA PRO A 407 -23.19 -18.86 31.84
C PRO A 407 -21.70 -18.87 31.53
N VAL A 408 -21.36 -18.15 30.47
CA VAL A 408 -20.00 -17.91 30.01
C VAL A 408 -19.67 -16.43 30.19
N ARG A 409 -18.39 -16.17 30.42
CA ARG A 409 -17.89 -14.81 30.54
C ARG A 409 -17.58 -14.26 29.15
N ALA A 410 -18.22 -13.17 28.78
CA ALA A 410 -18.02 -12.50 27.50
C ALA A 410 -17.29 -11.17 27.73
N SER A 411 -16.23 -10.93 26.96
CA SER A 411 -15.54 -9.64 26.92
C SER A 411 -15.57 -9.07 25.51
N LEU A 412 -15.92 -7.79 25.40
CA LEU A 412 -15.81 -6.99 24.19
C LEU A 412 -14.69 -5.96 24.38
N THR A 413 -13.77 -5.90 23.44
CA THR A 413 -12.70 -4.90 23.37
C THR A 413 -12.81 -4.15 22.05
N LEU A 414 -12.76 -2.82 22.11
CA LEU A 414 -12.84 -1.97 20.92
C LEU A 414 -11.50 -1.83 20.24
N GLU A 415 -11.50 -1.96 18.91
CA GLU A 415 -10.33 -1.78 18.06
C GLU A 415 -10.34 -0.40 17.39
N GLN A 416 -11.51 0.04 16.92
CA GLN A 416 -11.68 1.29 16.19
C GLN A 416 -13.12 1.80 16.30
N SER A 417 -13.28 3.13 16.35
CA SER A 417 -14.56 3.82 16.24
C SER A 417 -14.42 5.01 15.30
N THR A 418 -15.11 4.97 14.16
CA THR A 418 -15.08 6.05 13.15
C THR A 418 -16.47 6.32 12.61
N GLY A 419 -16.99 7.52 12.85
CA GLY A 419 -18.31 7.94 12.37
C GLY A 419 -19.44 7.14 13.01
N ASP A 420 -20.16 6.36 12.18
CA ASP A 420 -21.27 5.51 12.59
C ASP A 420 -20.87 4.02 12.65
N GLU A 421 -19.60 3.67 12.44
CA GLU A 421 -19.11 2.29 12.47
C GLU A 421 -18.21 2.06 13.68
N VAL A 422 -18.47 0.97 14.40
CA VAL A 422 -17.65 0.51 15.53
C VAL A 422 -17.19 -0.91 15.24
N ARG A 423 -15.91 -1.15 15.51
CA ARG A 423 -15.24 -2.43 15.31
C ARG A 423 -14.59 -2.90 16.61
N GLY A 424 -14.74 -4.18 16.94
CA GLY A 424 -14.12 -4.77 18.13
C GLY A 424 -13.96 -6.29 18.08
N THR A 425 -13.29 -6.82 19.10
CA THR A 425 -13.11 -8.26 19.32
C THR A 425 -13.96 -8.71 20.51
N ILE A 426 -14.64 -9.85 20.35
CA ILE A 426 -15.39 -10.56 21.40
C ILE A 426 -14.63 -11.84 21.76
N VAL A 427 -14.47 -12.10 23.05
CA VAL A 427 -13.94 -13.37 23.58
C VAL A 427 -14.98 -13.97 24.51
N LEU A 428 -15.31 -15.24 24.32
CA LEU A 428 -16.13 -16.04 25.21
C LEU A 428 -15.24 -16.99 26.00
N GLN A 429 -15.41 -17.01 27.32
CA GLN A 429 -14.67 -17.88 28.23
C GLN A 429 -15.63 -18.77 29.03
N SER A 430 -15.28 -20.04 29.19
CA SER A 430 -15.96 -20.93 30.12
C SER A 430 -15.69 -20.53 31.57
N ARG A 431 -16.45 -21.12 32.51
CA ARG A 431 -16.33 -20.86 33.96
C ARG A 431 -14.94 -21.14 34.54
N ASP A 432 -14.17 -22.04 33.95
CA ASP A 432 -12.78 -22.36 34.32
C ASP A 432 -11.74 -21.41 33.67
N GLY A 433 -12.21 -20.36 32.97
CA GLY A 433 -11.37 -19.32 32.37
C GLY A 433 -10.82 -19.66 30.98
N ARG A 434 -11.12 -20.84 30.43
CA ARG A 434 -10.66 -21.23 29.09
C ARG A 434 -11.40 -20.47 28.01
N VAL A 435 -10.69 -20.03 26.98
CA VAL A 435 -11.29 -19.41 25.79
C VAL A 435 -12.01 -20.49 24.99
N VAL A 436 -13.32 -20.32 24.79
CA VAL A 436 -14.20 -21.27 24.09
C VAL A 436 -14.55 -20.77 22.69
N ALA A 437 -14.68 -19.44 22.52
CA ALA A 437 -14.85 -18.82 21.20
C ALA A 437 -14.25 -17.40 21.15
N VAL A 438 -13.86 -16.96 19.96
CA VAL A 438 -13.34 -15.62 19.68
C VAL A 438 -14.00 -15.11 18.39
N ALA A 439 -14.53 -13.88 18.41
CA ALA A 439 -15.04 -13.19 17.23
C ALA A 439 -14.23 -11.90 17.03
N ARG A 440 -13.41 -11.82 15.98
CA ARG A 440 -12.56 -10.66 15.67
C ARG A 440 -13.17 -9.80 14.56
N GLY A 441 -12.86 -8.51 14.62
CA GLY A 441 -13.38 -7.55 13.65
C GLY A 441 -14.90 -7.62 13.58
N VAL A 442 -15.57 -7.75 14.72
CA VAL A 442 -17.03 -7.65 14.81
C VAL A 442 -17.39 -6.21 14.47
N GLN A 443 -18.16 -6.03 13.40
CA GLN A 443 -18.53 -4.73 12.90
C GLN A 443 -19.99 -4.45 13.26
N GLY A 444 -20.24 -3.27 13.82
CA GLY A 444 -21.59 -2.77 14.07
C GLY A 444 -21.81 -1.37 13.50
N GLU A 445 -23.02 -1.14 12.99
CA GLU A 445 -23.46 0.18 12.51
C GLU A 445 -24.33 0.87 13.58
N PHE A 446 -23.87 2.00 14.10
CA PHE A 446 -24.46 2.77 15.21
C PHE A 446 -25.05 4.11 14.74
N LYS A 447 -26.13 4.04 13.97
CA LYS A 447 -26.73 5.19 13.26
C LYS A 447 -27.88 5.88 14.01
N HIS A 448 -28.47 5.26 15.03
CA HIS A 448 -29.73 5.74 15.63
C HIS A 448 -29.55 6.26 17.06
N ARG A 449 -29.91 7.52 17.31
CA ARG A 449 -29.87 8.16 18.64
C ARG A 449 -31.17 8.02 19.44
N ASP A 450 -32.24 7.61 18.78
CA ASP A 450 -33.57 7.48 19.38
C ASP A 450 -33.92 5.99 19.53
N PRO A 451 -34.01 5.47 20.76
CA PRO A 451 -34.31 4.06 20.99
C PRO A 451 -35.71 3.65 20.53
N ARG A 452 -36.63 4.60 20.29
CA ARG A 452 -37.99 4.31 19.81
C ARG A 452 -38.03 3.62 18.44
N PHE A 453 -36.95 3.73 17.66
CA PHE A 453 -36.78 2.97 16.42
C PHE A 453 -36.72 1.45 16.66
N LEU A 454 -36.24 1.00 17.83
CA LEU A 454 -36.11 -0.42 18.16
C LEU A 454 -37.44 -1.05 18.62
N ILE A 455 -38.22 -0.31 19.41
CA ILE A 455 -39.38 -0.83 20.16
C ILE A 455 -40.74 -0.49 19.53
N GLY A 456 -40.78 0.38 18.51
CA GLY A 456 -42.04 0.90 17.97
C GLY A 456 -42.62 2.01 18.85
N ARG A 457 -43.25 3.01 18.21
CA ARG A 457 -43.72 4.26 18.84
C ARG A 457 -44.78 4.01 19.93
N THR A 458 -44.40 3.87 21.21
CA THR A 458 -45.36 4.04 22.34
C THR A 458 -44.82 4.28 23.76
N ALA A 459 -43.52 4.19 24.07
CA ALA A 459 -43.05 4.35 25.47
C ALA A 459 -42.52 5.77 25.79
N PRO A 460 -42.95 6.42 26.88
CA PRO A 460 -42.35 7.69 27.34
C PRO A 460 -41.05 7.45 28.13
N LEU A 461 -39.97 8.14 27.77
CA LEU A 461 -38.69 8.12 28.50
C LEU A 461 -38.68 9.23 29.57
N LYS A 462 -38.26 8.88 30.81
CA LYS A 462 -37.93 9.87 31.84
C LYS A 462 -36.63 10.58 31.48
N ALA A 463 -36.60 11.91 31.63
CA ALA A 463 -35.40 12.71 31.44
C ALA A 463 -34.32 12.31 32.47
N VAL A 464 -33.13 11.97 31.97
CA VAL A 464 -31.95 11.64 32.78
C VAL A 464 -31.36 12.96 33.30
N ALA A 465 -31.08 13.01 34.61
CA ALA A 465 -30.45 14.15 35.27
C ALA A 465 -29.02 14.38 34.73
N PRO A 466 -28.49 15.63 34.73
CA PRO A 466 -27.14 15.90 34.28
C PRO A 466 -26.13 15.14 35.17
N SER A 467 -25.32 14.29 34.53
CA SER A 467 -24.27 13.49 35.17
C SER A 467 -23.18 14.38 35.77
N PRO A 468 -22.49 13.93 36.85
CA PRO A 468 -21.27 14.58 37.31
C PRO A 468 -20.23 14.59 36.19
N GLU A 469 -19.36 15.60 36.16
CA GLU A 469 -18.33 15.73 35.12
C GLU A 469 -17.58 14.40 34.96
N PRO A 470 -17.53 13.84 33.73
CA PRO A 470 -16.90 12.54 33.51
C PRO A 470 -15.42 12.65 33.89
N ARG A 471 -14.97 11.79 34.81
CA ARG A 471 -13.53 11.55 34.97
C ARG A 471 -12.99 11.16 33.60
N PRO A 472 -11.86 11.74 33.15
CA PRO A 472 -11.29 11.37 31.86
C PRO A 472 -11.09 9.85 31.84
N PRO A 473 -11.43 9.18 30.72
CA PRO A 473 -11.19 7.75 30.55
C PRO A 473 -9.79 7.40 30.99
N ALA A 474 -9.60 6.27 31.69
CA ALA A 474 -8.28 5.70 31.81
C ALA A 474 -7.79 5.41 30.38
N VAL A 475 -6.81 6.18 29.93
CA VAL A 475 -6.15 5.97 28.63
C VAL A 475 -5.09 4.90 28.89
N ASP A 476 -4.90 3.98 27.94
CA ASP A 476 -3.78 3.04 28.01
C ASP A 476 -2.47 3.83 28.04
N GLU A 477 -1.54 3.47 28.92
CA GLU A 477 -0.20 4.05 28.94
C GLU A 477 0.45 3.95 27.55
N ALA A 478 0.24 2.87 26.79
CA ALA A 478 0.73 2.73 25.42
C ALA A 478 0.17 3.76 24.41
N ALA A 479 -0.84 4.54 24.78
CA ALA A 479 -1.41 5.60 23.93
C ALA A 479 -0.96 7.03 24.30
N TYR A 480 -0.26 7.22 25.43
CA TYR A 480 0.29 8.54 25.81
C TYR A 480 1.70 8.53 26.39
N ARG A 481 2.18 7.38 26.86
CA ARG A 481 3.57 7.17 27.24
C ARG A 481 4.36 6.70 26.04
N ILE A 482 5.20 7.60 25.54
CA ILE A 482 6.02 7.39 24.34
C ILE A 482 6.86 6.11 24.46
N ASP A 483 7.39 5.79 25.64
CA ASP A 483 8.18 4.58 25.89
C ASP A 483 7.36 3.28 25.79
N GLN A 484 6.04 3.37 25.82
CA GLN A 484 5.13 2.23 25.64
C GLN A 484 4.48 2.17 24.27
N PHE A 485 4.80 3.11 23.37
CA PHE A 485 4.29 3.05 22.00
C PHE A 485 4.85 1.80 21.33
N PRO A 486 4.01 0.94 20.69
CA PRO A 486 4.47 -0.27 20.04
C PRO A 486 5.62 -0.01 19.05
N GLU A 487 5.58 1.11 18.32
CA GLU A 487 6.59 1.52 17.36
C GLU A 487 7.92 1.87 18.03
N VAL A 488 7.88 2.46 19.23
CA VAL A 488 9.07 2.80 20.02
C VAL A 488 9.68 1.53 20.61
N GLN A 489 8.85 0.64 21.16
CA GLN A 489 9.32 -0.66 21.66
C GLN A 489 9.94 -1.51 20.54
N GLU A 490 9.35 -1.53 19.35
CA GLU A 490 9.90 -2.24 18.18
C GLU A 490 11.24 -1.62 17.71
N LEU A 491 11.37 -0.29 17.75
CA LEU A 491 12.64 0.38 17.46
C LEU A 491 13.71 0.01 18.50
N GLU A 492 13.39 0.08 19.79
CA GLU A 492 14.32 -0.27 20.87
C GLU A 492 14.76 -1.74 20.79
N GLN A 493 13.84 -2.66 20.50
CA GLN A 493 14.17 -4.07 20.27
C GLN A 493 15.12 -4.25 19.08
N ARG A 494 14.87 -3.58 17.94
CA ARG A 494 15.76 -3.62 16.76
C ARG A 494 17.16 -3.08 17.07
N LEU A 495 17.25 -1.94 17.77
CA LEU A 495 18.53 -1.36 18.18
C LEU A 495 19.27 -2.23 19.20
N GLY A 496 18.53 -2.84 20.14
CA GLY A 496 19.08 -3.78 21.12
C GLY A 496 19.64 -5.04 20.47
N LEU A 497 18.90 -5.61 19.49
CA LEU A 497 19.34 -6.78 18.72
C LEU A 497 20.62 -6.47 17.92
N ALA A 498 20.67 -5.34 17.19
CA ALA A 498 21.86 -4.93 16.44
C ALA A 498 23.08 -4.79 17.36
N THR A 499 22.90 -4.16 18.53
CA THR A 499 23.95 -4.01 19.53
C THR A 499 24.43 -5.38 20.07
N ALA A 500 23.51 -6.33 20.32
CA ALA A 500 23.85 -7.67 20.78
C ALA A 500 24.67 -8.48 19.75
N PHE A 501 24.49 -8.21 18.46
CA PHE A 501 25.32 -8.77 17.36
C PHE A 501 26.63 -8.01 17.13
N GLY A 502 26.97 -7.04 17.98
CA GLY A 502 28.19 -6.23 17.85
C GLY A 502 28.14 -5.21 16.71
N LEU A 503 26.98 -5.03 16.07
CA LEU A 503 26.79 -4.04 15.01
C LEU A 503 26.68 -2.65 15.64
N LYS A 504 27.60 -1.76 15.28
CA LYS A 504 27.52 -0.36 15.68
C LYS A 504 26.53 0.37 14.79
N ASN A 505 25.78 1.30 15.38
CA ASN A 505 24.94 2.22 14.60
C ASN A 505 25.84 3.02 13.65
N PRO A 506 25.70 2.88 12.31
CA PRO A 506 26.53 3.60 11.36
C PRO A 506 26.17 5.10 11.31
N TYR A 507 24.97 5.46 11.79
CA TYR A 507 24.42 6.81 11.77
C TYR A 507 24.81 7.62 13.02
N PHE A 508 24.58 8.93 12.96
CA PHE A 508 24.88 9.88 14.05
C PHE A 508 26.37 10.00 14.43
N ASN A 509 27.30 9.70 13.51
CA ASN A 509 28.71 10.02 13.71
C ASN A 509 28.90 11.53 13.90
N VAL A 510 29.67 11.93 14.90
CA VAL A 510 29.96 13.34 15.20
C VAL A 510 31.14 13.81 14.36
N HIS A 511 30.90 14.84 13.55
CA HIS A 511 31.93 15.54 12.77
C HIS A 511 32.43 16.75 13.58
N GLU A 512 33.70 16.77 13.94
CA GLU A 512 34.27 17.76 14.88
C GLU A 512 34.75 19.05 14.20
N ARG A 513 34.80 19.08 12.87
CA ARG A 513 35.29 20.21 12.07
C ARG A 513 34.43 20.38 10.81
N VAL A 514 34.76 21.39 9.99
CA VAL A 514 34.16 21.58 8.66
C VAL A 514 34.23 20.28 7.88
N THR A 515 33.09 19.84 7.36
CA THR A 515 32.98 18.63 6.56
C THR A 515 33.21 18.94 5.08
N ASN A 516 34.35 18.52 4.54
CA ASN A 516 34.72 18.70 3.14
C ASN A 516 35.14 17.36 2.50
N ASP A 517 36.16 17.35 1.63
CA ASP A 517 36.86 16.13 1.16
C ASP A 517 37.50 15.33 2.31
N THR A 518 37.73 15.99 3.45
CA THR A 518 38.11 15.36 4.72
C THR A 518 37.18 15.79 5.84
N SER A 519 37.20 15.02 6.93
CA SER A 519 36.54 15.34 8.19
C SER A 519 37.32 14.81 9.38
N VAL A 520 36.99 15.25 10.59
CA VAL A 520 37.49 14.67 11.84
C VAL A 520 36.35 13.96 12.56
N ILE A 521 36.51 12.65 12.82
CA ILE A 521 35.54 11.80 13.53
C ILE A 521 36.28 11.02 14.61
N GLY A 522 35.91 11.20 15.88
CA GLY A 522 36.57 10.55 17.01
C GLY A 522 38.05 10.93 17.11
N GLY A 523 38.37 12.21 16.89
CA GLY A 523 39.73 12.74 16.86
C GLY A 523 40.61 12.30 15.68
N ARG A 524 40.11 11.46 14.77
CA ARG A 524 40.86 10.96 13.60
C ARG A 524 40.43 11.69 12.33
N THR A 525 41.41 12.10 11.53
CA THR A 525 41.15 12.66 10.19
C THR A 525 40.81 11.52 9.22
N VAL A 526 39.75 11.67 8.45
CA VAL A 526 39.25 10.71 7.47
C VAL A 526 38.97 11.38 6.13
N ILE A 527 39.16 10.66 5.02
CA ILE A 527 38.64 11.03 3.70
C ILE A 527 37.12 10.91 3.76
N ASN A 528 36.39 11.93 3.32
CA ASN A 528 34.96 12.02 3.58
C ASN A 528 34.13 12.09 2.29
N TRP A 529 33.27 11.09 2.13
CA TRP A 529 32.35 10.96 1.00
C TRP A 529 30.88 11.13 1.39
N SER A 530 30.61 11.51 2.64
CA SER A 530 29.26 11.58 3.23
C SER A 530 28.77 13.03 3.40
N SER A 531 29.17 13.92 2.49
CA SER A 531 28.81 15.34 2.52
C SER A 531 28.31 15.80 1.16
N TYR A 532 27.31 16.68 1.16
CA TYR A 532 26.76 17.29 -0.06
C TYR A 532 27.39 18.67 -0.33
N ASN A 533 28.55 18.95 0.26
CA ASN A 533 29.31 20.19 0.08
C ASN A 533 30.06 20.17 -1.27
N TYR A 534 29.34 19.96 -2.39
CA TYR A 534 29.89 19.67 -3.72
C TYR A 534 31.01 20.58 -4.19
N LEU A 535 30.95 21.87 -3.83
CA LEU A 535 31.89 22.89 -4.27
C LEU A 535 32.84 23.38 -3.17
N GLY A 536 32.74 22.80 -1.97
CA GLY A 536 33.59 23.17 -0.82
C GLY A 536 33.22 24.49 -0.14
N PHE A 537 32.06 25.08 -0.43
CA PHE A 537 31.70 26.41 0.07
C PHE A 537 31.36 26.45 1.57
N SER A 538 30.99 25.34 2.20
CA SER A 538 30.71 25.31 3.66
C SER A 538 31.93 25.62 4.54
N GLY A 539 33.13 25.62 3.98
CA GLY A 539 34.38 26.03 4.64
C GLY A 539 35.07 27.21 3.98
N ASP A 540 34.42 27.88 3.02
CA ASP A 540 35.03 28.97 2.28
C ASP A 540 35.11 30.24 3.15
N ALA A 541 36.25 30.94 3.08
CA ALA A 541 36.50 32.11 3.90
C ALA A 541 35.57 33.28 3.57
N ASN A 542 35.20 33.46 2.30
CA ASN A 542 34.27 34.53 1.90
C ASN A 542 32.86 34.24 2.40
N VAL A 543 32.40 32.99 2.25
CA VAL A 543 31.08 32.54 2.75
C VAL A 543 30.99 32.69 4.27
N THR A 544 32.04 32.28 4.98
CA THR A 544 32.13 32.41 6.45
C THR A 544 32.08 33.87 6.88
N ARG A 545 32.86 34.74 6.22
CA ARG A 545 32.86 36.18 6.51
C ARG A 545 31.50 36.82 6.26
N ALA A 546 30.84 36.50 5.14
CA ALA A 546 29.52 37.01 4.82
C ALA A 546 28.47 36.64 5.89
N ALA A 547 28.52 35.41 6.40
CA ALA A 547 27.66 34.98 7.50
C ALA A 547 27.93 35.77 8.79
N GLN A 548 29.21 35.97 9.15
CA GLN A 548 29.62 36.75 10.34
C GLN A 548 29.15 38.21 10.25
N GLU A 549 29.34 38.85 9.10
CA GLU A 549 28.91 40.23 8.84
C GLU A 549 27.37 40.36 8.92
N ALA A 550 26.63 39.39 8.38
CA ALA A 550 25.19 39.36 8.47
C ALA A 550 24.69 39.19 9.91
N VAL A 551 25.35 38.35 10.72
CA VAL A 551 25.04 38.22 12.15
C VAL A 551 25.31 39.53 12.88
N ALA A 552 26.45 40.17 12.63
CA ALA A 552 26.78 41.45 13.26
C ALA A 552 25.77 42.55 12.91
N ARG A 553 25.23 42.55 11.69
CA ARG A 553 24.30 43.58 11.20
C ARG A 553 22.83 43.32 11.55
N TYR A 554 22.37 42.08 11.40
CA TYR A 554 20.95 41.71 11.46
C TYR A 554 20.60 40.78 12.61
N GLY A 555 21.58 40.34 13.39
CA GLY A 555 21.42 39.37 14.46
C GLY A 555 21.41 37.91 13.97
N THR A 556 21.29 36.97 14.90
CA THR A 556 21.30 35.53 14.63
C THR A 556 19.96 34.98 14.13
N SER A 557 18.88 35.75 14.29
CA SER A 557 17.51 35.38 13.93
C SER A 557 16.73 36.59 13.44
N VAL A 558 15.75 36.35 12.57
CA VAL A 558 14.77 37.37 12.17
C VAL A 558 13.57 37.45 13.10
N SER A 559 13.43 36.47 14.01
CA SER A 559 12.46 36.39 15.12
C SER A 559 10.98 36.62 14.76
N ALA A 560 10.61 36.42 13.50
CA ALA A 560 9.23 36.53 13.01
C ALA A 560 9.08 35.82 11.66
N SER A 561 7.84 35.55 11.25
CA SER A 561 7.55 35.18 9.87
C SER A 561 7.87 36.33 8.93
N ARG A 562 8.22 36.01 7.67
CA ARG A 562 8.56 37.03 6.67
C ARG A 562 7.39 37.96 6.34
N VAL A 563 6.16 37.45 6.39
CA VAL A 563 4.94 38.23 6.14
C VAL A 563 4.70 39.29 7.22
N ALA A 564 5.11 39.02 8.47
CA ALA A 564 4.93 39.95 9.59
C ALA A 564 6.05 40.98 9.67
N SER A 565 7.22 40.61 10.20
CA SER A 565 8.36 41.51 10.42
C SER A 565 9.72 40.82 10.25
N GLY A 566 9.71 39.55 9.82
CA GLY A 566 10.90 38.74 9.62
C GLY A 566 11.60 39.00 8.28
N GLU A 567 11.02 39.83 7.40
CA GLU A 567 11.65 40.21 6.14
C GLU A 567 12.91 41.07 6.37
N LYS A 568 13.96 40.84 5.58
CA LYS A 568 15.22 41.58 5.61
C LYS A 568 15.71 41.79 4.17
N PRO A 569 16.45 42.86 3.87
CA PRO A 569 16.92 43.15 2.51
C PRO A 569 17.66 41.96 1.85
N LEU A 570 18.51 41.27 2.60
CA LEU A 570 19.27 40.14 2.09
C LEU A 570 18.42 38.93 1.62
N HIS A 571 17.20 38.74 2.11
CA HIS A 571 16.34 37.67 1.57
C HIS A 571 15.90 38.00 0.14
N ARG A 572 15.52 39.26 -0.12
CA ARG A 572 15.10 39.69 -1.46
C ARG A 572 16.27 39.67 -2.43
N GLU A 573 17.46 40.05 -1.95
CA GLU A 573 18.70 39.95 -2.73
C GLU A 573 19.02 38.50 -3.11
N LEU A 574 18.95 37.57 -2.15
CA LEU A 574 19.11 36.13 -2.44
C LEU A 574 18.05 35.62 -3.43
N GLU A 575 16.78 35.98 -3.24
CA GLU A 575 15.70 35.58 -4.15
C GLU A 575 15.92 36.08 -5.58
N GLN A 576 16.35 37.33 -5.74
CA GLN A 576 16.64 37.93 -7.04
C GLN A 576 17.83 37.26 -7.72
N GLU A 577 18.91 37.00 -6.97
CA GLU A 577 20.10 36.34 -7.50
C GLU A 577 19.83 34.88 -7.89
N LEU A 578 19.02 34.15 -7.11
CA LEU A 578 18.58 32.79 -7.46
C LEU A 578 17.75 32.79 -8.74
N ALA A 579 16.76 33.68 -8.84
CA ALA A 579 15.92 33.79 -10.03
C ALA A 579 16.75 34.15 -11.27
N ALA A 580 17.68 35.10 -11.13
CA ALA A 580 18.57 35.50 -12.21
C ALA A 580 19.53 34.37 -12.64
N PHE A 581 20.08 33.62 -11.68
CA PHE A 581 20.99 32.51 -11.96
C PHE A 581 20.29 31.34 -12.65
N LEU A 582 19.09 30.98 -12.20
CA LEU A 582 18.28 29.92 -12.82
C LEU A 582 17.58 30.36 -14.11
N GLY A 583 17.50 31.67 -14.38
CA GLY A 583 16.83 32.22 -15.55
C GLY A 583 15.30 32.21 -15.46
N THR A 584 14.74 32.41 -14.27
CA THR A 584 13.29 32.48 -14.01
C THR A 584 12.85 33.91 -13.65
N GLU A 585 11.55 34.15 -13.53
CA GLU A 585 11.04 35.52 -13.29
C GLU A 585 11.18 36.00 -11.85
N ASP A 586 10.98 35.12 -10.87
CA ASP A 586 11.09 35.42 -9.44
C ASP A 586 11.39 34.13 -8.65
N SER A 587 11.71 34.28 -7.36
CA SER A 587 11.84 33.16 -6.44
C SER A 587 11.33 33.46 -5.03
N VAL A 588 11.11 32.39 -4.26
CA VAL A 588 10.86 32.47 -2.82
C VAL A 588 11.74 31.49 -2.06
N VAL A 589 12.39 31.98 -1.00
CA VAL A 589 13.23 31.19 -0.09
C VAL A 589 12.47 30.91 1.21
N THR A 590 12.62 29.69 1.72
CA THR A 590 12.06 29.19 2.98
C THR A 590 13.15 28.60 3.88
N VAL A 591 12.83 28.35 5.14
CA VAL A 591 13.76 27.82 6.16
C VAL A 591 14.16 26.36 5.98
N SER A 592 13.49 25.59 5.11
CA SER A 592 13.74 24.14 5.01
C SER A 592 13.78 23.67 3.56
N GLY A 593 14.86 22.96 3.22
CA GLY A 593 15.00 22.28 1.93
C GLY A 593 13.99 21.15 1.73
N HIS A 594 13.62 20.43 2.79
CA HIS A 594 12.54 19.45 2.75
C HIS A 594 11.16 20.14 2.76
N GLY A 595 10.98 21.08 3.68
CA GLY A 595 9.71 21.76 3.91
C GLY A 595 9.21 22.57 2.70
N VAL A 596 10.11 23.12 1.87
CA VAL A 596 9.71 23.88 0.68
C VAL A 596 8.93 23.01 -0.32
N PHE A 597 9.33 21.76 -0.54
CA PHE A 597 8.60 20.82 -1.42
C PHE A 597 7.26 20.45 -0.83
N VAL A 598 7.26 20.06 0.45
CA VAL A 598 6.05 19.67 1.16
C VAL A 598 5.01 20.79 1.10
N THR A 599 5.37 22.01 1.50
CA THR A 599 4.43 23.12 1.54
C THR A 599 4.00 23.55 0.14
N THR A 600 4.90 23.54 -0.85
CA THR A 600 4.57 24.01 -2.21
C THR A 600 3.62 23.05 -2.89
N ILE A 601 3.90 21.75 -2.85
CA ILE A 601 3.03 20.73 -3.45
C ILE A 601 1.68 20.70 -2.73
N ALA A 602 1.67 20.70 -1.39
CA ALA A 602 0.44 20.72 -0.60
C ALA A 602 -0.42 21.98 -0.81
N THR A 603 0.17 23.10 -1.23
CA THR A 603 -0.56 24.34 -1.54
C THR A 603 -1.09 24.36 -2.98
N LEU A 604 -0.36 23.78 -3.93
CA LEU A 604 -0.70 23.80 -5.35
C LEU A 604 -1.69 22.71 -5.76
N MET A 605 -1.57 21.53 -5.15
CA MET A 605 -2.34 20.33 -5.45
C MET A 605 -3.41 20.12 -4.38
N LYS A 606 -4.54 19.52 -4.76
CA LYS A 606 -5.61 19.16 -3.82
C LYS A 606 -6.37 17.92 -4.27
N ASP A 607 -7.40 17.53 -3.52
CA ASP A 607 -8.32 16.48 -3.95
C ASP A 607 -8.89 16.76 -5.37
N GLY A 608 -8.97 15.69 -6.16
CA GLY A 608 -9.29 15.74 -7.59
C GLY A 608 -8.12 16.07 -8.54
N ASP A 609 -6.91 16.30 -8.04
CA ASP A 609 -5.68 16.42 -8.84
C ASP A 609 -4.83 15.13 -8.79
N LEU A 610 -3.81 15.05 -9.65
CA LEU A 610 -2.88 13.91 -9.74
C LEU A 610 -1.42 14.37 -9.67
N VAL A 611 -0.60 13.68 -8.89
CA VAL A 611 0.86 13.78 -8.90
C VAL A 611 1.44 12.51 -9.50
N LEU A 612 2.09 12.66 -10.66
CA LEU A 612 2.89 11.64 -11.33
C LEU A 612 4.35 11.88 -10.96
N HIS A 613 5.00 10.94 -10.29
CA HIS A 613 6.38 11.11 -9.84
C HIS A 613 7.23 9.92 -10.23
N ASP A 614 8.53 10.14 -10.37
CA ASP A 614 9.49 9.07 -10.56
C ASP A 614 9.43 8.06 -9.40
N ALA A 615 9.61 6.77 -9.67
CA ALA A 615 9.61 5.73 -8.65
C ALA A 615 10.63 5.97 -7.53
N LEU A 616 11.75 6.64 -7.84
CA LEU A 616 12.81 6.97 -6.89
C LEU A 616 12.75 8.41 -6.36
N ALA A 617 11.64 9.13 -6.59
CA ALA A 617 11.48 10.51 -6.13
C ALA A 617 11.67 10.64 -4.62
N HIS A 618 12.41 11.66 -4.21
CA HIS A 618 12.74 11.97 -2.82
C HIS A 618 11.50 12.15 -1.94
N ASP A 619 11.61 11.75 -0.67
CA ASP A 619 10.50 11.74 0.29
C ASP A 619 9.76 13.08 0.40
N CYS A 620 10.46 14.21 0.28
CA CYS A 620 9.84 15.53 0.35
C CYS A 620 8.75 15.75 -0.73
N ILE A 621 8.91 15.17 -1.93
CA ILE A 621 7.90 15.18 -3.00
C ILE A 621 6.74 14.27 -2.62
N LEU A 622 7.04 13.08 -2.10
CA LEU A 622 6.04 12.08 -1.72
C LEU A 622 5.16 12.58 -0.57
N THR A 623 5.78 13.14 0.46
CA THR A 623 5.15 13.75 1.62
C THR A 623 4.30 14.95 1.21
N GLY A 624 4.81 15.82 0.33
CA GLY A 624 4.03 16.91 -0.24
C GLY A 624 2.79 16.44 -1.00
N ALA A 625 2.93 15.41 -1.84
CA ALA A 625 1.81 14.82 -2.57
C ALA A 625 0.78 14.20 -1.60
N LYS A 626 1.23 13.46 -0.58
CA LYS A 626 0.37 12.84 0.43
C LYS A 626 -0.43 13.89 1.20
N LEU A 627 0.21 14.95 1.67
CA LEU A 627 -0.45 16.02 2.44
C LEU A 627 -1.36 16.91 1.59
N SER A 628 -1.16 16.95 0.27
CA SER A 628 -2.06 17.67 -0.63
C SER A 628 -3.45 17.03 -0.76
N GLY A 629 -3.58 15.72 -0.52
CA GLY A 629 -4.81 14.96 -0.81
C GLY A 629 -4.99 14.60 -2.30
N ALA A 630 -4.11 15.04 -3.20
CA ALA A 630 -4.12 14.61 -4.59
C ALA A 630 -3.86 13.10 -4.72
N LYS A 631 -4.39 12.48 -5.79
CA LYS A 631 -4.00 11.10 -6.11
C LYS A 631 -2.51 11.09 -6.48
N ARG A 632 -1.79 10.06 -6.04
CA ARG A 632 -0.37 9.87 -6.33
C ARG A 632 -0.17 8.58 -7.11
N ARG A 633 0.63 8.62 -8.17
CA ARG A 633 1.02 7.43 -8.95
C ARG A 633 2.51 7.52 -9.31
N PRO A 634 3.32 6.49 -9.00
CA PRO A 634 4.67 6.42 -9.53
C PRO A 634 4.65 6.01 -11.02
N PHE A 635 5.64 6.48 -11.78
CA PHE A 635 6.05 5.86 -13.04
C PHE A 635 7.44 5.21 -12.87
N PRO A 636 7.77 4.16 -13.65
CA PRO A 636 9.08 3.52 -13.58
C PRO A 636 10.23 4.51 -13.68
N HIS A 637 11.29 4.25 -12.92
CA HIS A 637 12.42 5.16 -12.79
C HIS A 637 12.98 5.59 -14.14
N ASN A 638 13.08 6.91 -14.34
CA ASN A 638 13.62 7.57 -15.53
C ASN A 638 12.93 7.16 -16.86
N ASP A 639 11.70 6.62 -16.82
CA ASP A 639 10.97 6.16 -18.01
C ASP A 639 9.86 7.15 -18.43
N TRP A 640 10.25 8.15 -19.23
CA TRP A 640 9.30 9.11 -19.79
C TRP A 640 8.27 8.46 -20.73
N ARG A 641 8.55 7.30 -21.33
CA ARG A 641 7.59 6.60 -22.22
C ARG A 641 6.48 5.94 -21.41
N ALA A 642 6.83 5.36 -20.26
CA ALA A 642 5.84 4.86 -19.31
C ALA A 642 5.00 6.00 -18.72
N LEU A 643 5.63 7.13 -18.37
CA LEU A 643 4.92 8.35 -17.98
C LEU A 643 3.93 8.79 -19.07
N GLU A 644 4.34 8.81 -20.35
CA GLU A 644 3.45 9.16 -21.46
C GLU A 644 2.23 8.25 -21.55
N LYS A 645 2.43 6.93 -21.43
CA LYS A 645 1.31 5.96 -21.41
C LYS A 645 0.34 6.22 -20.26
N GLN A 646 0.86 6.57 -19.07
CA GLN A 646 0.02 6.95 -17.94
C GLN A 646 -0.73 8.26 -18.20
N LEU A 647 -0.07 9.27 -18.78
CA LEU A 647 -0.70 10.55 -19.15
C LEU A 647 -1.84 10.37 -20.14
N GLN A 648 -1.67 9.53 -21.17
CA GLN A 648 -2.73 9.23 -22.15
C GLN A 648 -3.99 8.68 -21.49
N GLN A 649 -3.83 7.85 -20.46
CA GLN A 649 -4.95 7.20 -19.78
C GLN A 649 -5.55 8.08 -18.69
N LEU A 650 -4.72 8.77 -17.92
CA LEU A 650 -5.14 9.42 -16.68
C LEU A 650 -5.47 10.90 -16.86
N ARG A 651 -4.77 11.62 -17.76
CA ARG A 651 -4.85 13.09 -17.86
C ARG A 651 -6.28 13.64 -17.96
N PRO A 652 -7.22 13.03 -18.74
CA PRO A 652 -8.58 13.55 -18.87
C PRO A 652 -9.41 13.51 -17.57
N HIS A 653 -9.02 12.69 -16.59
CA HIS A 653 -9.79 12.44 -15.37
C HIS A 653 -9.43 13.34 -14.18
N TYR A 654 -8.41 14.19 -14.34
CA TYR A 654 -7.89 15.03 -13.25
C TYR A 654 -7.89 16.49 -13.66
N ARG A 655 -8.22 17.37 -12.71
CA ARG A 655 -8.24 18.82 -12.94
C ARG A 655 -6.82 19.34 -13.21
N ARG A 656 -5.87 19.01 -12.35
CA ARG A 656 -4.44 19.30 -12.54
C ARG A 656 -3.62 18.02 -12.47
N VAL A 657 -2.55 17.98 -13.24
CA VAL A 657 -1.53 16.92 -13.15
C VAL A 657 -0.19 17.58 -12.95
N LEU A 658 0.53 17.19 -11.90
CA LEU A 658 1.91 17.56 -11.63
C LEU A 658 2.81 16.38 -11.97
N ILE A 659 3.77 16.59 -12.88
CA ILE A 659 4.88 15.68 -13.13
C ILE A 659 6.03 16.13 -12.23
N ALA A 660 6.56 15.25 -11.39
CA ALA A 660 7.65 15.54 -10.48
C ALA A 660 8.87 14.63 -10.76
N ILE A 661 10.00 15.25 -11.07
CA ILE A 661 11.29 14.59 -11.35
C ILE A 661 12.43 15.28 -10.60
N GLU A 662 13.55 14.59 -10.44
CA GLU A 662 14.78 15.16 -9.89
C GLU A 662 15.78 15.43 -11.01
N GLY A 663 16.53 16.53 -10.93
CA GLY A 663 17.56 16.84 -11.91
C GLY A 663 18.81 15.96 -11.80
N VAL A 664 19.07 15.38 -10.63
CA VAL A 664 19.99 14.26 -10.43
C VAL A 664 19.35 13.36 -9.37
N TYR A 665 19.12 12.09 -9.70
CA TYR A 665 18.52 11.14 -8.77
C TYR A 665 19.54 10.70 -7.73
N SER A 666 19.26 11.00 -6.47
CA SER A 666 20.27 10.87 -5.42
C SER A 666 20.73 9.44 -5.13
N MET A 667 19.95 8.41 -5.47
CA MET A 667 20.30 7.02 -5.14
C MET A 667 21.28 6.39 -6.13
N ASP A 668 21.14 6.72 -7.41
CA ASP A 668 21.91 6.13 -8.50
C ASP A 668 22.89 7.11 -9.16
N GLY A 669 22.68 8.42 -8.99
CA GLY A 669 23.53 9.44 -9.59
C GLY A 669 23.35 9.58 -11.10
N ASP A 670 22.27 9.04 -11.65
CA ASP A 670 21.79 9.32 -12.99
C ASP A 670 20.87 10.55 -13.01
N PHE A 671 20.41 10.93 -14.19
CA PHE A 671 19.54 12.10 -14.38
C PHE A 671 18.58 11.89 -15.56
N PRO A 672 17.43 12.57 -15.56
CA PRO A 672 16.43 12.39 -16.59
C PRO A 672 16.74 13.14 -17.88
N GLU A 673 16.18 12.63 -18.98
CA GLU A 673 16.20 13.30 -20.29
C GLU A 673 15.18 14.46 -20.29
N LEU A 674 15.49 15.55 -19.56
CA LEU A 674 14.57 16.65 -19.26
C LEU A 674 13.77 17.19 -20.47
N PRO A 675 14.36 17.35 -21.69
CA PRO A 675 13.59 17.79 -22.86
C PRO A 675 12.36 16.94 -23.15
N LYS A 676 12.41 15.62 -22.87
CA LYS A 676 11.26 14.72 -23.07
C LYS A 676 10.15 14.95 -22.07
N PHE A 677 10.47 15.23 -20.81
CA PHE A 677 9.47 15.58 -19.81
C PHE A 677 8.80 16.92 -20.10
N ILE A 678 9.56 17.89 -20.62
CA ILE A 678 9.02 19.17 -21.12
C ILE A 678 8.07 18.95 -22.31
N GLU A 679 8.45 18.11 -23.27
CA GLU A 679 7.61 17.73 -24.41
C GLU A 679 6.26 17.17 -23.94
N LEU A 680 6.29 16.22 -22.99
CA LEU A 680 5.09 15.62 -22.42
C LEU A 680 4.24 16.63 -21.63
N LYS A 681 4.88 17.47 -20.80
CA LYS A 681 4.20 18.54 -20.06
C LYS A 681 3.37 19.39 -21.03
N LYS A 682 3.99 19.87 -22.12
CA LYS A 682 3.32 20.70 -23.12
C LYS A 682 2.21 19.94 -23.84
N LYS A 683 2.50 18.71 -24.29
CA LYS A 683 1.56 17.86 -25.04
C LYS A 683 0.28 17.55 -24.26
N TYR A 684 0.39 17.29 -22.96
CA TYR A 684 -0.74 16.88 -22.12
C TYR A 684 -1.27 18.01 -21.20
N GLY A 685 -0.70 19.21 -21.26
CA GLY A 685 -1.12 20.35 -20.43
C GLY A 685 -0.99 20.05 -18.94
N CYS A 686 0.21 19.66 -18.51
CA CYS A 686 0.56 19.36 -17.12
C CYS A 686 1.42 20.47 -16.51
N LEU A 687 1.59 20.43 -15.19
CA LEU A 687 2.66 21.13 -14.48
C LEU A 687 3.90 20.23 -14.41
N LEU A 688 5.08 20.83 -14.38
CA LEU A 688 6.36 20.14 -14.22
C LEU A 688 7.17 20.75 -13.07
N LEU A 689 7.53 19.91 -12.11
CA LEU A 689 8.47 20.19 -11.03
C LEU A 689 9.77 19.45 -11.28
N VAL A 690 10.87 20.21 -11.25
CA VAL A 690 12.24 19.70 -11.30
C VAL A 690 12.94 20.05 -9.99
N ASP A 691 13.35 19.01 -9.27
CA ASP A 691 14.19 19.15 -8.07
C ASP A 691 15.67 19.29 -8.47
N GLU A 692 16.19 20.50 -8.36
CA GLU A 692 17.58 20.88 -8.64
C GLU A 692 18.52 20.65 -7.44
N ALA A 693 18.09 20.00 -6.34
CA ALA A 693 18.89 19.88 -5.13
C ALA A 693 20.25 19.21 -5.34
N HIS A 694 20.34 18.18 -6.19
CA HIS A 694 21.59 17.49 -6.52
C HIS A 694 22.20 17.92 -7.86
N SER A 695 21.55 18.81 -8.60
CA SER A 695 21.99 19.28 -9.91
C SER A 695 22.51 20.72 -9.88
N ILE A 696 21.93 21.62 -9.09
CA ILE A 696 22.46 22.98 -8.98
C ILE A 696 23.84 22.99 -8.29
N GLY A 697 24.79 23.70 -8.88
CA GLY A 697 26.21 23.65 -8.54
C GLY A 697 26.94 22.39 -9.01
N VAL A 698 26.25 21.43 -9.64
CA VAL A 698 26.80 20.14 -10.07
C VAL A 698 26.69 19.96 -11.57
N MET A 699 25.57 20.29 -12.19
CA MET A 699 25.27 20.04 -13.60
C MET A 699 25.35 21.35 -14.41
N GLY A 700 25.70 21.21 -15.70
CA GLY A 700 25.88 22.35 -16.59
C GLY A 700 27.26 22.99 -16.48
N ARG A 701 27.59 23.85 -17.44
CA ARG A 701 28.93 24.46 -17.54
C ARG A 701 29.22 25.42 -16.38
N THR A 702 28.20 26.12 -15.89
CA THR A 702 28.33 27.11 -14.81
C THR A 702 27.72 26.61 -13.50
N GLY A 703 27.22 25.38 -13.47
CA GLY A 703 26.53 24.82 -12.32
C GLY A 703 25.09 25.30 -12.19
N ALA A 704 24.45 25.79 -13.26
CA ALA A 704 23.06 26.24 -13.20
C ALA A 704 22.05 25.07 -13.29
N GLY A 705 22.50 23.83 -13.14
CA GLY A 705 21.63 22.67 -12.95
C GLY A 705 21.26 21.96 -14.25
N ILE A 706 20.30 21.03 -14.14
CA ILE A 706 19.92 20.15 -15.26
C ILE A 706 19.38 20.95 -16.46
N GLY A 707 18.69 22.07 -16.22
CA GLY A 707 18.20 22.87 -17.34
C GLY A 707 19.30 23.58 -18.13
N GLU A 708 20.45 23.91 -17.52
CA GLU A 708 21.62 24.42 -18.24
C GLU A 708 22.29 23.29 -19.03
N HIS A 709 22.41 22.10 -18.40
CA HIS A 709 22.98 20.92 -19.03
C HIS A 709 22.30 20.59 -20.37
N PHE A 710 20.95 20.67 -20.43
CA PHE A 710 20.20 20.45 -21.67
C PHE A 710 19.91 21.73 -22.49
N GLY A 711 20.29 22.91 -22.01
CA GLY A 711 20.03 24.19 -22.69
C GLY A 711 18.54 24.47 -22.91
N VAL A 712 17.67 24.08 -21.98
CA VAL A 712 16.21 24.22 -22.13
C VAL A 712 15.75 25.64 -21.79
N ASN A 713 14.63 26.06 -22.38
CA ASN A 713 13.97 27.30 -21.96
C ASN A 713 13.37 27.11 -20.56
N ARG A 714 13.82 27.92 -19.60
CA ARG A 714 13.44 27.82 -18.18
C ARG A 714 11.95 28.09 -17.93
N ALA A 715 11.31 28.85 -18.81
CA ALA A 715 9.87 29.10 -18.77
C ALA A 715 9.02 27.85 -19.11
N ASP A 716 9.63 26.79 -19.66
CA ASP A 716 8.92 25.56 -19.98
C ASP A 716 8.70 24.64 -18.76
N VAL A 717 9.32 24.94 -17.61
CA VAL A 717 9.15 24.24 -16.34
C VAL A 717 8.52 25.20 -15.33
N ASP A 718 7.49 24.73 -14.62
CA ASP A 718 6.70 25.61 -13.74
C ASP A 718 7.35 25.81 -12.37
N LEU A 719 8.06 24.77 -11.89
CA LEU A 719 8.60 24.70 -10.54
C LEU A 719 10.06 24.22 -10.58
N TRP A 720 11.00 25.15 -10.50
CA TRP A 720 12.41 24.86 -10.25
C TRP A 720 12.66 24.93 -8.75
N MET A 721 12.81 23.79 -8.12
CA MET A 721 12.86 23.70 -6.65
C MET A 721 14.19 23.12 -6.20
N GLY A 722 14.65 23.47 -5.01
CA GLY A 722 15.88 22.91 -4.48
C GLY A 722 16.16 23.31 -3.05
N THR A 723 17.33 22.88 -2.57
CA THR A 723 17.82 23.17 -1.23
C THR A 723 19.02 24.12 -1.26
N LEU A 724 19.16 24.92 -0.21
CA LEU A 724 20.37 25.71 0.06
C LEU A 724 21.44 24.90 0.83
N SER A 725 21.10 23.68 1.27
CA SER A 725 21.93 22.87 2.18
C SER A 725 23.03 22.04 1.54
N LYS A 726 23.20 22.16 0.22
CA LYS A 726 24.17 21.36 -0.55
C LYS A 726 25.21 22.31 -1.14
N SER A 727 25.14 22.57 -2.45
CA SER A 727 26.05 23.46 -3.16
C SER A 727 26.09 24.89 -2.61
N PHE A 728 25.03 25.37 -1.93
CA PHE A 728 24.98 26.73 -1.39
C PHE A 728 25.38 26.87 0.08
N ALA A 729 25.91 25.80 0.70
CA ALA A 729 26.58 25.89 2.00
C ALA A 729 25.76 26.56 3.12
N SER A 730 24.44 26.33 3.14
CA SER A 730 23.51 27.02 4.04
C SER A 730 22.41 26.08 4.54
N CYS A 731 21.29 26.60 5.01
CA CYS A 731 20.10 25.84 5.36
C CYS A 731 18.86 26.58 4.87
N GLY A 732 18.01 25.91 4.11
CA GLY A 732 16.83 26.50 3.51
C GLY A 732 16.42 25.78 2.22
N GLY A 733 15.30 26.18 1.65
CA GLY A 733 14.81 25.69 0.37
C GLY A 733 14.28 26.82 -0.48
N TYR A 734 14.21 26.64 -1.79
CA TYR A 734 13.72 27.67 -2.70
C TYR A 734 12.76 27.10 -3.75
N VAL A 735 11.89 27.99 -4.26
CA VAL A 735 11.08 27.78 -5.46
C VAL A 735 11.36 28.94 -6.41
N CYS A 736 11.76 28.62 -7.63
CA CYS A 736 11.96 29.55 -8.72
C CYS A 736 10.93 29.27 -9.82
N GLY A 737 10.32 30.32 -10.38
CA GLY A 737 9.27 30.19 -11.38
C GLY A 737 8.70 31.54 -11.80
N THR A 738 7.40 31.60 -12.08
CA THR A 738 6.73 32.84 -12.47
C THR A 738 6.47 33.76 -11.28
N LYS A 739 6.34 35.08 -11.53
CA LYS A 739 5.98 36.04 -10.47
C LYS A 739 4.66 35.69 -9.79
N GLN A 740 3.68 35.21 -10.54
CA GLN A 740 2.36 34.85 -10.03
C GLN A 740 2.44 33.64 -9.10
N LEU A 741 3.25 32.63 -9.44
CA LEU A 741 3.49 31.48 -8.57
C LEU A 741 4.13 31.93 -7.26
N VAL A 742 5.22 32.70 -7.34
CA VAL A 742 5.97 33.17 -6.17
C VAL A 742 5.10 34.04 -5.28
N GLN A 743 4.32 34.94 -5.87
CA GLN A 743 3.36 35.75 -5.14
C GLN A 743 2.32 34.86 -4.45
N PHE A 744 1.70 33.91 -5.17
CA PHE A 744 0.72 32.99 -4.59
C PHE A 744 1.29 32.28 -3.36
N LEU A 745 2.47 31.65 -3.48
CA LEU A 745 3.12 30.95 -2.38
C LEU A 745 3.41 31.87 -1.17
N LYS A 746 3.84 33.12 -1.41
CA LYS A 746 4.11 34.09 -0.33
C LYS A 746 2.87 34.44 0.51
N TYR A 747 1.67 34.28 -0.04
CA TYR A 747 0.41 34.58 0.65
C TYR A 747 -0.36 33.35 1.12
N THR A 748 -0.12 32.16 0.54
CA THR A 748 -0.94 30.98 0.81
C THR A 748 -0.19 29.76 1.32
N ALA A 749 1.13 29.66 1.09
CA ALA A 749 1.89 28.49 1.53
C ALA A 749 2.11 28.53 3.04
N GLY A 750 1.44 27.66 3.79
CA GLY A 750 1.50 27.65 5.25
C GLY A 750 2.91 27.52 5.82
N GLY A 751 3.78 26.74 5.17
CA GLY A 751 5.20 26.59 5.55
C GLY A 751 6.06 27.83 5.31
N PHE A 752 5.54 28.84 4.61
CA PHE A 752 6.14 30.16 4.46
C PHE A 752 5.46 31.21 5.35
N VAL A 753 4.12 31.27 5.32
CA VAL A 753 3.32 32.30 6.02
C VAL A 753 3.41 32.15 7.54
N TYR A 754 3.34 30.92 8.03
CA TYR A 754 3.30 30.61 9.47
C TYR A 754 4.65 30.10 10.02
N SER A 755 5.72 30.20 9.24
CA SER A 755 7.07 29.83 9.66
C SER A 755 7.96 31.06 9.79
N VAL A 756 9.00 30.96 10.61
CA VAL A 756 10.04 31.99 10.71
C VAL A 756 10.78 32.14 9.38
N GLY A 757 11.32 33.32 9.10
CA GLY A 757 12.25 33.48 7.97
C GLY A 757 13.58 32.76 8.20
N ILE A 758 14.28 32.43 7.10
CA ILE A 758 15.68 31.96 7.13
C ILE A 758 16.54 32.96 7.91
N SER A 759 17.51 32.46 8.69
CA SER A 759 18.35 33.35 9.51
C SER A 759 19.22 34.26 8.63
N PRO A 760 19.65 35.44 9.14
CA PRO A 760 20.52 36.31 8.36
C PRO A 760 21.84 35.65 7.98
N ALA A 761 22.43 34.87 8.89
CA ALA A 761 23.65 34.09 8.65
C ALA A 761 23.50 33.12 7.48
N ASN A 762 22.44 32.32 7.49
CA ASN A 762 22.18 31.32 6.44
C ASN A 762 21.88 32.01 5.10
N THR A 763 21.11 33.10 5.11
CA THR A 763 20.79 33.85 3.90
C THR A 763 22.06 34.42 3.26
N ALA A 764 22.93 35.04 4.06
CA ALA A 764 24.18 35.60 3.57
C ALA A 764 25.16 34.53 3.09
N ALA A 765 25.24 33.39 3.79
CA ALA A 765 26.06 32.26 3.35
C ALA A 765 25.60 31.73 1.98
N ALA A 766 24.30 31.54 1.78
CA ALA A 766 23.75 31.09 0.50
C ALA A 766 23.98 32.10 -0.63
N LEU A 767 23.75 33.39 -0.34
CA LEU A 767 23.98 34.48 -1.29
C LEU A 767 25.44 34.56 -1.72
N GLU A 768 26.36 34.48 -0.76
CA GLU A 768 27.79 34.50 -1.06
C GLU A 768 28.24 33.24 -1.79
N ALA A 769 27.77 32.05 -1.39
CA ALA A 769 28.06 30.81 -2.12
C ALA A 769 27.58 30.87 -3.58
N LEU A 770 26.41 31.45 -3.84
CA LEU A 770 25.90 31.68 -5.19
C LEU A 770 26.77 32.66 -5.98
N ARG A 771 27.24 33.75 -5.35
CA ARG A 771 28.19 34.70 -5.99
C ARG A 771 29.51 34.04 -6.31
N GLN A 772 30.04 33.25 -5.39
CA GLN A 772 31.28 32.49 -5.59
C GLN A 772 31.10 31.46 -6.72
N LEU A 773 29.96 30.77 -6.79
CA LEU A 773 29.66 29.87 -7.92
C LEU A 773 29.67 30.61 -9.27
N LYS A 774 29.03 31.78 -9.35
CA LYS A 774 29.01 32.60 -10.58
C LYS A 774 30.41 33.11 -10.96
N ALA A 775 31.22 33.48 -9.97
CA ALA A 775 32.57 34.01 -10.17
C ALA A 775 33.60 32.90 -10.50
N HIS A 776 33.37 31.68 -10.01
CA HIS A 776 34.31 30.56 -10.08
C HIS A 776 33.72 29.30 -10.72
N PRO A 777 33.26 29.36 -11.99
CA PRO A 777 32.70 28.20 -12.69
C PRO A 777 33.71 27.06 -12.87
N GLU A 778 35.02 27.33 -12.79
CA GLU A 778 36.08 26.31 -12.80
C GLU A 778 35.97 25.31 -11.64
N LYS A 779 35.31 25.67 -10.52
CA LYS A 779 35.03 24.74 -9.42
C LYS A 779 34.07 23.63 -9.85
N VAL A 780 33.11 23.94 -10.73
CA VAL A 780 32.18 22.96 -11.31
C VAL A 780 32.92 22.02 -12.27
N ALA A 781 33.77 22.57 -13.14
CA ALA A 781 34.62 21.77 -14.02
C ALA A 781 35.53 20.82 -13.22
N ARG A 782 36.12 21.31 -12.12
CA ARG A 782 36.91 20.49 -11.22
C ARG A 782 36.07 19.36 -10.59
N LEU A 783 34.85 19.65 -10.15
CA LEU A 783 33.94 18.62 -9.63
C LEU A 783 33.67 17.53 -10.67
N HIS A 784 33.39 17.90 -11.92
CA HIS A 784 33.21 16.94 -13.03
C HIS A 784 34.44 16.07 -13.24
N GLU A 785 35.64 16.67 -13.23
CA GLU A 785 36.90 15.92 -13.34
C GLU A 785 37.04 14.89 -12.20
N ARG A 786 36.71 15.27 -10.96
CA ARG A 786 36.79 14.39 -9.79
C ARG A 786 35.78 13.24 -9.85
N ALA A 787 34.53 13.56 -10.17
CA ALA A 787 33.48 12.56 -10.34
C ALA A 787 33.80 11.57 -11.47
N SER A 788 34.24 12.07 -12.62
CA SER A 788 34.62 11.26 -13.78
C SER A 788 35.81 10.36 -13.48
N LEU A 789 36.81 10.87 -12.74
CA LEU A 789 37.93 10.05 -12.28
C LEU A 789 37.47 8.93 -11.34
N PHE A 790 36.63 9.23 -10.36
CA PHE A 790 36.10 8.23 -9.43
C PHE A 790 35.31 7.15 -10.18
N LEU A 791 34.34 7.56 -11.00
CA LEU A 791 33.47 6.64 -11.75
C LEU A 791 34.28 5.73 -12.67
N ARG A 792 35.25 6.29 -13.41
CA ARG A 792 36.11 5.52 -14.31
C ARG A 792 36.97 4.51 -13.55
N LEU A 793 37.63 4.92 -12.46
CA LEU A 793 38.45 4.01 -11.66
C LEU A 793 37.60 2.91 -11.01
N ALA A 794 36.40 3.23 -10.53
CA ALA A 794 35.48 2.25 -9.95
C ALA A 794 35.07 1.20 -10.99
N LYS A 795 34.73 1.63 -12.21
CA LYS A 795 34.43 0.73 -13.35
C LYS A 795 35.64 -0.11 -13.75
N GLU A 796 36.83 0.46 -13.82
CA GLU A 796 38.09 -0.27 -14.10
C GLU A 796 38.38 -1.37 -13.06
N LYS A 797 37.93 -1.19 -11.81
CA LYS A 797 38.03 -2.18 -10.72
C LYS A 797 36.86 -3.16 -10.65
N GLY A 798 35.90 -3.09 -11.57
CA GLY A 798 34.73 -3.98 -11.59
C GLY A 798 33.71 -3.70 -10.49
N ILE A 799 33.68 -2.50 -9.93
CA ILE A 799 32.67 -2.09 -8.93
C ILE A 799 31.37 -1.75 -9.66
N ASP A 800 30.26 -2.34 -9.21
CA ASP A 800 28.94 -2.00 -9.72
C ASP A 800 28.55 -0.58 -9.27
N THR A 801 28.45 0.33 -10.25
CA THR A 801 28.14 1.75 -10.03
C THR A 801 26.69 2.10 -10.40
N GLY A 802 25.83 1.10 -10.55
CA GLY A 802 24.42 1.28 -10.88
C GLY A 802 24.24 2.06 -12.19
N PHE A 803 23.25 2.96 -12.21
CA PHE A 803 22.98 3.82 -13.37
C PHE A 803 23.81 5.10 -13.39
N SER A 804 24.79 5.25 -12.49
CA SER A 804 25.57 6.47 -12.33
C SER A 804 26.15 6.95 -13.65
N GLN A 805 25.81 8.19 -13.96
CA GLN A 805 26.36 8.96 -15.07
C GLN A 805 27.44 9.90 -14.52
N GLU A 806 27.98 10.81 -15.34
CA GLU A 806 29.01 11.78 -14.92
C GLU A 806 28.46 12.89 -13.98
N SER A 807 27.65 12.53 -12.97
CA SER A 807 27.21 13.39 -11.88
C SER A 807 28.16 13.30 -10.67
N ALA A 808 27.95 14.10 -9.63
CA ALA A 808 28.75 14.07 -8.41
C ALA A 808 28.33 12.99 -7.38
N VAL A 809 27.47 12.05 -7.77
CA VAL A 809 26.98 10.96 -6.92
C VAL A 809 27.32 9.62 -7.58
N ILE A 810 28.15 8.82 -6.92
CA ILE A 810 28.54 7.49 -7.42
C ILE A 810 28.18 6.45 -6.36
N PRO A 811 27.24 5.54 -6.62
CA PRO A 811 26.97 4.42 -5.73
C PRO A 811 27.99 3.29 -5.95
N ALA A 812 28.11 2.42 -4.95
CA ALA A 812 28.68 1.09 -5.08
C ALA A 812 27.62 0.09 -4.63
N ILE A 813 27.03 -0.66 -5.56
CA ILE A 813 25.96 -1.62 -5.29
C ILE A 813 26.58 -2.89 -4.70
N LEU A 814 26.12 -3.27 -3.50
CA LEU A 814 26.64 -4.41 -2.74
C LEU A 814 25.63 -5.54 -2.59
N GLY A 815 24.34 -5.25 -2.81
CA GLY A 815 23.27 -6.25 -2.94
C GLY A 815 22.84 -6.94 -1.65
N ASN A 816 23.38 -6.52 -0.52
CA ASN A 816 23.05 -7.05 0.80
C ASN A 816 23.34 -6.00 1.89
N SER A 817 22.40 -5.80 2.81
CA SER A 817 22.49 -4.77 3.86
C SER A 817 23.64 -5.04 4.84
N LEU A 818 23.88 -6.31 5.19
CA LEU A 818 24.99 -6.68 6.07
C LEU A 818 26.34 -6.46 5.38
N HIS A 819 26.48 -6.83 4.10
CA HIS A 819 27.69 -6.54 3.32
C HIS A 819 27.96 -5.03 3.25
N ALA A 820 26.94 -4.22 3.00
CA ALA A 820 27.09 -2.77 2.95
C ALA A 820 27.54 -2.18 4.29
N LEU A 821 27.00 -2.68 5.40
CA LEU A 821 27.43 -2.27 6.74
C LEU A 821 28.88 -2.68 7.03
N THR A 822 29.25 -3.92 6.73
CA THR A 822 30.61 -4.45 6.94
C THR A 822 31.65 -3.70 6.12
N VAL A 823 31.39 -3.47 4.83
CA VAL A 823 32.31 -2.71 3.97
C VAL A 823 32.42 -1.26 4.44
N SER A 824 31.30 -0.60 4.80
CA SER A 824 31.34 0.76 5.35
C SER A 824 32.22 0.86 6.61
N ASP A 825 32.08 -0.08 7.55
CA ASP A 825 32.88 -0.10 8.78
C ASP A 825 34.37 -0.38 8.49
N ALA A 826 34.68 -1.30 7.59
CA ALA A 826 36.05 -1.59 7.15
C ALA A 826 36.72 -0.36 6.49
N LEU A 827 36.00 0.35 5.63
CA LEU A 827 36.46 1.61 5.04
C LEU A 827 36.75 2.65 6.12
N LYS A 828 35.86 2.79 7.11
CA LYS A 828 36.04 3.71 8.24
C LYS A 828 37.28 3.37 9.05
N HIS A 829 37.54 2.10 9.31
CA HIS A 829 38.77 1.64 9.98
C HIS A 829 40.04 2.02 9.21
N ARG A 830 39.96 2.07 7.87
CA ARG A 830 41.02 2.51 6.96
C ARG A 830 41.02 4.02 6.68
N GLY A 831 40.22 4.80 7.40
CA GLY A 831 40.23 6.26 7.32
C GLY A 831 39.34 6.83 6.20
N ILE A 832 38.38 6.07 5.69
CA ILE A 832 37.43 6.49 4.64
C ILE A 832 36.01 6.48 5.20
N ASN A 833 35.35 7.64 5.24
CA ASN A 833 33.98 7.79 5.72
C ASN A 833 32.97 7.80 4.56
N VAL A 834 32.19 6.72 4.45
CA VAL A 834 31.04 6.61 3.55
C VAL A 834 29.89 5.91 4.28
N GLN A 835 28.67 6.39 4.09
CA GLN A 835 27.49 5.84 4.74
C GLN A 835 26.82 4.75 3.90
N PRO A 836 26.36 3.65 4.52
CA PRO A 836 25.58 2.65 3.83
C PRO A 836 24.12 3.09 3.69
N ILE A 837 23.48 2.63 2.62
CA ILE A 837 22.03 2.74 2.38
C ILE A 837 21.47 1.33 2.40
N LEU A 838 20.58 1.07 3.37
CA LEU A 838 20.12 -0.25 3.78
C LEU A 838 18.59 -0.38 3.63
N TYR A 839 18.07 -1.61 3.67
CA TYR A 839 16.63 -1.83 3.81
C TYR A 839 16.08 -1.20 5.10
N PRO A 840 14.88 -0.56 5.10
CA PRO A 840 13.91 -0.46 4.00
C PRO A 840 14.09 0.78 3.09
N ALA A 841 15.17 1.55 3.23
CA ALA A 841 15.38 2.75 2.42
C ALA A 841 15.62 2.41 0.93
N VAL A 842 16.20 1.23 0.67
CA VAL A 842 16.30 0.57 -0.64
C VAL A 842 15.94 -0.90 -0.48
N GLU A 843 15.55 -1.57 -1.56
CA GLU A 843 15.37 -3.03 -1.57
C GLU A 843 16.66 -3.74 -1.09
N GLU A 844 16.54 -4.90 -0.45
CA GLU A 844 17.69 -5.61 0.14
C GLU A 844 18.77 -5.93 -0.90
N THR A 845 18.35 -6.36 -2.10
CA THR A 845 19.23 -6.62 -3.26
C THR A 845 19.81 -5.36 -3.91
N ALA A 846 19.40 -4.19 -3.45
CA ALA A 846 19.83 -2.89 -3.93
C ALA A 846 20.63 -2.09 -2.87
N ALA A 847 20.96 -2.71 -1.74
CA ALA A 847 21.80 -2.13 -0.69
C ALA A 847 23.17 -1.70 -1.25
N ARG A 848 23.65 -0.52 -0.81
CA ARG A 848 24.77 0.18 -1.46
C ARG A 848 25.53 1.11 -0.52
N LEU A 849 26.73 1.50 -0.92
CA LEU A 849 27.41 2.69 -0.41
C LEU A 849 27.22 3.84 -1.39
N ARG A 850 27.16 5.08 -0.92
CA ARG A 850 26.97 6.23 -1.80
C ARG A 850 28.05 7.29 -1.58
N PHE A 851 28.82 7.54 -2.64
CA PHE A 851 29.94 8.46 -2.62
C PHE A 851 29.54 9.80 -3.22
N PHE A 852 29.67 10.86 -2.42
CA PHE A 852 29.44 12.23 -2.85
C PHE A 852 30.76 12.92 -3.14
N CYS A 853 31.02 13.18 -4.42
CA CYS A 853 32.22 13.88 -4.83
C CYS A 853 32.14 15.36 -4.46
N THR A 854 33.27 15.90 -4.04
CA THR A 854 33.48 17.34 -3.80
C THR A 854 34.63 17.84 -4.66
N ALA A 855 34.54 19.07 -5.17
CA ALA A 855 35.57 19.69 -6.00
C ALA A 855 36.96 19.75 -5.32
N THR A 856 37.01 19.73 -3.98
CA THR A 856 38.25 19.75 -3.20
C THR A 856 38.90 18.37 -3.03
N HIS A 857 38.24 17.27 -3.42
CA HIS A 857 38.89 15.97 -3.39
C HIS A 857 40.11 15.99 -4.31
N THR A 858 41.21 15.45 -3.79
CA THR A 858 42.43 15.21 -4.53
C THR A 858 42.34 13.91 -5.33
N GLU A 859 43.12 13.81 -6.40
CA GLU A 859 43.20 12.57 -7.18
C GLU A 859 43.75 11.41 -6.35
N GLN A 860 44.64 11.71 -5.39
CA GLN A 860 45.18 10.72 -4.48
C GLN A 860 44.07 10.11 -3.60
N GLN A 861 43.24 10.96 -2.98
CA GLN A 861 42.10 10.50 -2.16
C GLN A 861 41.13 9.62 -2.97
N ILE A 862 40.85 9.99 -4.22
CA ILE A 862 39.98 9.20 -5.11
C ILE A 862 40.61 7.83 -5.41
N ARG A 863 41.88 7.80 -5.83
CA ARG A 863 42.60 6.56 -6.18
C ARG A 863 42.71 5.63 -4.97
N GLU A 864 43.06 6.19 -3.82
CA GLU A 864 43.12 5.47 -2.55
C GLU A 864 41.74 4.89 -2.20
N THR A 865 40.68 5.72 -2.23
CA THR A 865 39.33 5.26 -1.89
C THR A 865 38.87 4.11 -2.78
N VAL A 866 39.02 4.25 -4.11
CA VAL A 866 38.58 3.21 -5.05
C VAL A 866 39.37 1.92 -4.88
N GLN A 867 40.69 2.03 -4.65
CA GLN A 867 41.54 0.86 -4.40
C GLN A 867 41.10 0.13 -3.12
N VAL A 868 40.93 0.86 -2.02
CA VAL A 868 40.53 0.32 -0.72
C VAL A 868 39.11 -0.27 -0.79
N LEU A 869 38.18 0.39 -1.47
CA LEU A 869 36.82 -0.11 -1.70
C LEU A 869 36.80 -1.44 -2.43
N ALA A 870 37.58 -1.57 -3.51
CA ALA A 870 37.67 -2.83 -4.27
C ALA A 870 38.23 -3.98 -3.41
N GLU A 871 39.24 -3.71 -2.57
CA GLU A 871 39.81 -4.68 -1.63
C GLU A 871 38.80 -5.16 -0.60
N GLU A 872 38.06 -4.25 0.05
CA GLU A 872 37.08 -4.62 1.08
C GLU A 872 35.85 -5.32 0.50
N ILE A 873 35.40 -4.95 -0.72
CA ILE A 873 34.33 -5.68 -1.42
C ILE A 873 34.78 -7.12 -1.70
N ALA A 874 36.01 -7.32 -2.19
CA ALA A 874 36.54 -8.65 -2.47
C ALA A 874 36.67 -9.49 -1.21
N ARG A 875 37.14 -8.89 -0.09
CA ARG A 875 37.22 -9.55 1.21
C ARG A 875 35.84 -9.96 1.73
N ALA A 876 34.87 -9.05 1.73
CA ALA A 876 33.52 -9.34 2.21
C ALA A 876 32.86 -10.48 1.43
N ARG A 877 33.03 -10.54 0.10
CA ARG A 877 32.54 -11.64 -0.76
C ARG A 877 33.24 -12.99 -0.49
N ALA A 878 34.52 -12.96 -0.12
CA ALA A 878 35.25 -14.18 0.24
C ALA A 878 34.78 -14.75 1.59
N GLU A 879 34.51 -13.87 2.57
CA GLU A 879 34.02 -14.24 3.90
C GLU A 879 32.57 -14.74 3.89
N SER A 880 31.73 -14.26 2.97
CA SER A 880 30.35 -14.71 2.80
C SER A 880 30.18 -15.99 1.96
N GLY A 881 31.26 -16.54 1.40
CA GLY A 881 31.24 -17.79 0.63
C GLY A 881 30.74 -17.65 -0.82
N GLU A 882 30.61 -16.43 -1.35
CA GLU A 882 30.12 -16.16 -2.72
C GLU A 882 31.19 -16.40 -3.82
N ALA A 883 32.40 -16.83 -3.46
CA ALA A 883 33.56 -16.87 -4.36
C ALA A 883 33.56 -17.99 -5.45
N ALA A 884 32.44 -18.66 -5.76
CA ALA A 884 32.45 -19.83 -6.64
C ALA A 884 31.48 -19.83 -7.85
N THR A 885 30.87 -18.70 -8.23
CA THR A 885 29.91 -18.69 -9.37
C THR A 885 30.17 -17.67 -10.48
N ALA A 886 31.18 -16.81 -10.38
CA ALA A 886 31.41 -15.76 -11.38
C ALA A 886 32.14 -16.22 -12.66
N ASP A 887 32.82 -17.38 -12.67
CA ASP A 887 33.64 -17.83 -13.80
C ASP A 887 32.89 -18.64 -14.88
N SER A 888 31.57 -18.84 -14.78
CA SER A 888 30.81 -19.61 -15.79
C SER A 888 30.00 -18.78 -16.79
N ALA A 889 30.01 -17.44 -16.68
CA ALA A 889 29.17 -16.57 -17.51
C ALA A 889 29.92 -15.81 -18.63
N THR A 890 31.17 -16.18 -18.94
CA THR A 890 31.88 -15.71 -20.15
C THR A 890 32.30 -16.89 -21.01
N GLY A 891 31.32 -17.60 -21.57
CA GLY A 891 31.56 -18.72 -22.47
C GLY A 891 30.33 -19.12 -23.27
N SER A 892 30.26 -18.59 -24.50
CA SER A 892 29.50 -19.05 -25.69
C SER A 892 28.31 -18.20 -26.16
N SER A 893 28.53 -17.69 -27.39
CA SER A 893 27.65 -17.11 -28.43
C SER A 893 26.84 -15.86 -28.12
#